data_AF-A0A959FLA6-F1
#
_entry.id   AF-A0A959FLA6-F1
#
_cell.length_a   1.000
_cell.length_b   1.000
_cell.length_c   1.000
_cell.angle_alpha   90.00
_cell.angle_beta   90.00
_cell.angle_gamma   90.00
#
_symmetry.space_group_name_H-M   'P 1'
#
loop_
_entity.id
_entity.type
_entity.pdbx_description
1 polymer ?
#
loop_
_entity_poly.entity_id
_entity_poly.type
_entity_poly.pdbx_seq_one_letter_code
_entity_poly.pdbx_strand_id
1 'polypeptide(L)'
;MKYCFTLVLSLGSLALFAQLTPFTSIAESDMFLPAQAEVQLPASHYRTVEIDVAALHDYLSGAPGATSRPSQSALTVRLPLPDGSQRNFRVIESGVMPPELQARWPQIRSYKLVDTDQPRYQGRMTVSPQGVFALFRSSAGEVFVDPYATAQNRYHAVYFNRDVVVESDDLPVLSCGYTPTESEVELTDEEAHFELPPSLMEFSKTLNDPAFVHQYTLALTCTGEYALLKGGTLESVMTSFVAAADRANLTFESELGVRMVLHPNTEDLIFLSPNLDPFVNSDEGRELLGQVENAIVNVGGVPANSFDLGHVFTGGCTDVGGVVSGQACTGGKTRGVTCHYSSSIDAIVRRVMVHEIAHQFGTAHSWDNCPPAMTPENNQRASGSAFEPGSGSTIMSYAGTCGSTNNVVSSGDEYYHGHSLDQFIYFSREGTASGCATLLATGNTEPVVHLPYENGFYIPMETPFELEAEASDLEGDPLTYCWEQMNLASNPSTLGSPAGNSPSFRSFPPTAASNRVFPRLQDLVNNTSNVNEVLPAYSRDLAFRCTVRDNNEEIGAAVWEDMSFKVTNTAGPFRVISPNHSTIAWNVGDYREVTWDVANTDNALVNCQRVNIRLSTDGGYTYPITLLTDAPNTGSAFVTVPDAVTGEARIRVEAANSIFFDISNNSFNILPAAAPTYTLNMGPLYQQLCLPATAEVTFNSGSILGYDSLVTLSVVSQLPEQTLAAFTEATILPGDQTTLQLDFTAVADYDGPLEVTVQAVAPSLDTFYRTVYFELVDNDFSDLTLLTPDNGQDGIGLSTDFAWTELPNAQLYDWQLATSPVFDESMVEDHYNLDTTGLRSSIFFEENTLFFWRVRAINECGPGEWQTPKAFHTVNAICAPNEAEDLPVNIPGTGPLPTVTSSLTVPFAGEISDVNIPYLNVSYQPIQNFRITLISPQGTEVVLYDGNCFGTDQVAIGFDDDAPSAITCPPDDGIVFRPHEPLSVLAGESSQGIWTLKVKVLESGFGAPGAISSWGLEFCATSTPQSPVLIASDTLRVPPGGINPITRELLEAEDEATGPDQLTYTVVPAPQHGELYFLEQPLAPGDQFRQSTINALNLRYGHLGDDATADQFTYVVEDGTGGFIPVQPFPIIIDENAVVSTRDIQAADAFRLYPNPATDWVKLSRQDAADVGETVQLFNLHGQLVREWRLQPGSTDLLFELGNQPAGLYFVRYGAHTERLVKQ
;
A
#
# COMPACT_ATOMS: atom_id res chain seq x y z
N MET A 1 -34.11 44.43 34.80
CA MET A 1 -33.23 45.60 34.51
C MET A 1 -33.01 45.61 33.00
N LYS A 2 -33.55 46.58 32.24
CA LYS A 2 -32.89 47.84 31.80
C LYS A 2 -31.64 47.53 30.94
N TYR A 3 -31.46 47.89 29.66
CA TYR A 3 -32.09 48.81 28.70
C TYR A 3 -31.64 48.51 27.24
N CYS A 4 -32.52 48.80 26.26
CA CYS A 4 -32.33 49.33 24.88
C CYS A 4 -31.23 48.80 23.92
N PHE A 5 -31.59 48.58 22.63
CA PHE A 5 -31.26 49.50 21.52
C PHE A 5 -32.06 49.18 20.20
N THR A 6 -32.62 50.25 19.64
CA THR A 6 -32.99 50.58 18.24
C THR A 6 -33.58 49.55 17.26
N LEU A 7 -34.84 49.83 16.88
CA LEU A 7 -35.53 49.39 15.68
C LEU A 7 -35.12 50.29 14.49
N VAL A 8 -34.60 49.71 13.40
CA VAL A 8 -34.48 50.36 12.09
C VAL A 8 -35.28 49.55 11.08
N LEU A 9 -36.28 50.20 10.46
CA LEU A 9 -37.00 49.68 9.30
C LEU A 9 -36.03 49.54 8.12
N SER A 10 -35.90 48.34 7.57
CA SER A 10 -35.47 48.13 6.18
C SER A 10 -36.64 47.51 5.40
N LEU A 11 -37.11 48.25 4.39
CA LEU A 11 -37.96 47.70 3.34
C LEU A 11 -37.14 46.65 2.58
N GLY A 12 -37.41 45.37 2.82
CA GLY A 12 -36.97 44.28 1.96
C GLY A 12 -37.88 44.20 0.73
N SER A 13 -37.40 44.70 -0.40
CA SER A 13 -37.96 44.36 -1.71
C SER A 13 -37.71 42.87 -1.97
N LEU A 14 -38.75 42.05 -1.85
CA LEU A 14 -38.78 40.70 -2.40
C LEU A 14 -38.69 40.81 -3.93
N ALA A 15 -37.48 40.69 -4.48
CA ALA A 15 -37.30 40.40 -5.89
C ALA A 15 -37.67 38.92 -6.09
N LEU A 16 -38.85 38.67 -6.66
CA LEU A 16 -39.17 37.40 -7.30
C LEU A 16 -38.22 37.24 -8.49
N PHE A 17 -37.19 36.40 -8.36
CA PHE A 17 -36.38 35.97 -9.50
C PHE A 17 -37.25 35.09 -10.40
N ALA A 18 -37.61 35.61 -11.57
CA ALA A 18 -38.36 34.86 -12.57
C ALA A 18 -37.41 33.88 -13.28
N GLN A 19 -37.78 32.61 -13.31
CA GLN A 19 -37.09 31.56 -14.06
C GLN A 19 -37.36 31.76 -15.56
N LEU A 20 -36.32 32.02 -16.35
CA LEU A 20 -36.46 32.14 -17.82
C LEU A 20 -36.63 30.74 -18.43
N THR A 21 -37.59 30.56 -19.33
CA THR A 21 -37.74 29.37 -20.18
C THR A 21 -37.36 29.74 -21.63
N PRO A 22 -36.06 29.82 -21.96
CA PRO A 22 -35.62 30.37 -23.25
C PRO A 22 -35.80 29.38 -24.41
N PHE A 23 -36.02 28.09 -24.13
CA PHE A 23 -36.20 27.05 -25.15
C PHE A 23 -37.66 26.67 -25.29
N THR A 24 -38.21 26.86 -26.48
CA THR A 24 -39.59 26.48 -26.83
C THR A 24 -39.58 25.42 -27.92
N SER A 25 -40.37 24.36 -27.80
CA SER A 25 -40.42 23.34 -28.86
C SER A 25 -41.09 23.88 -30.11
N ILE A 26 -40.56 23.51 -31.26
CA ILE A 26 -41.10 23.86 -32.57
C ILE A 26 -41.05 22.64 -33.48
N ALA A 27 -42.01 22.48 -34.39
CA ALA A 27 -41.93 21.45 -35.42
C ALA A 27 -41.09 21.96 -36.60
N GLU A 28 -40.33 21.09 -37.26
CA GLU A 28 -39.55 21.47 -38.46
C GLU A 28 -40.41 22.10 -39.56
N SER A 29 -41.67 21.65 -39.70
CA SER A 29 -42.62 22.23 -40.66
C SER A 29 -42.96 23.70 -40.41
N ASP A 30 -42.71 24.20 -39.20
CA ASP A 30 -43.02 25.57 -38.77
C ASP A 30 -41.80 26.48 -38.78
N MET A 31 -40.62 25.96 -39.17
CA MET A 31 -39.37 26.72 -39.23
C MET A 31 -39.25 27.56 -40.51
N PHE A 32 -38.70 28.77 -40.36
CA PHE A 32 -38.41 29.67 -41.47
C PHE A 32 -36.90 29.93 -41.58
N LEU A 33 -36.22 29.19 -42.45
CA LEU A 33 -34.79 29.34 -42.69
C LEU A 33 -34.48 30.39 -43.77
N PRO A 34 -33.39 31.17 -43.63
CA PRO A 34 -32.87 32.02 -44.70
C PRO A 34 -32.55 31.22 -45.98
N ALA A 35 -32.62 31.87 -47.15
CA ALA A 35 -32.40 31.19 -48.44
C ALA A 35 -30.99 30.59 -48.62
N GLN A 36 -30.02 31.06 -47.83
CA GLN A 36 -28.63 30.61 -47.83
C GLN A 36 -28.28 29.71 -46.64
N ALA A 37 -29.27 29.35 -45.82
CA ALA A 37 -29.08 28.47 -44.68
C ALA A 37 -29.04 27.01 -45.13
N GLU A 38 -28.04 26.28 -44.65
CA GLU A 38 -27.86 24.85 -44.89
C GLU A 38 -28.09 24.10 -43.59
N VAL A 39 -28.91 23.05 -43.64
CA VAL A 39 -29.11 22.16 -42.49
C VAL A 39 -27.91 21.24 -42.40
N GLN A 40 -27.18 21.32 -41.28
CA GLN A 40 -25.96 20.55 -41.04
C GLN A 40 -26.05 19.83 -39.69
N LEU A 41 -27.00 18.89 -39.58
CA LEU A 41 -27.22 18.10 -38.37
C LEU A 41 -26.59 16.71 -38.50
N PRO A 42 -25.64 16.35 -37.62
CA PRO A 42 -25.01 15.04 -37.68
C PRO A 42 -25.79 13.99 -36.86
N ALA A 43 -27.09 14.12 -36.65
CA ALA A 43 -27.85 13.27 -35.73
C ALA A 43 -29.01 12.55 -36.41
N SER A 44 -29.14 11.25 -36.13
CA SER A 44 -30.26 10.40 -36.61
C SER A 44 -31.57 10.64 -35.87
N HIS A 45 -31.48 11.03 -34.59
CA HIS A 45 -32.62 11.36 -33.74
C HIS A 45 -32.34 12.68 -33.01
N TYR A 46 -33.28 13.62 -33.11
CA TYR A 46 -33.17 14.94 -32.47
C TYR A 46 -34.55 15.56 -32.23
N ARG A 47 -34.56 16.55 -31.34
CA ARG A 47 -35.70 17.44 -31.08
C ARG A 47 -35.33 18.86 -31.44
N THR A 48 -36.25 19.58 -32.07
CA THR A 48 -36.03 20.97 -32.44
C THR A 48 -36.65 21.96 -31.46
N VAL A 49 -35.92 23.05 -31.22
CA VAL A 49 -36.32 24.13 -30.31
C VAL A 49 -36.04 25.50 -30.94
N GLU A 50 -36.83 26.48 -30.53
CA GLU A 50 -36.68 27.89 -30.83
C GLU A 50 -36.14 28.63 -29.59
N ILE A 51 -35.17 29.53 -29.82
CA ILE A 51 -34.49 30.32 -28.79
C ILE A 51 -34.48 31.81 -29.17
N ASP A 52 -34.80 32.67 -28.20
CA ASP A 52 -34.45 34.10 -28.26
C ASP A 52 -33.05 34.31 -27.69
N VAL A 53 -32.04 34.24 -28.57
CA VAL A 53 -30.62 34.29 -28.19
C VAL A 53 -30.23 35.61 -27.53
N ALA A 54 -30.81 36.73 -27.97
CA ALA A 54 -30.52 38.03 -27.38
C ALA A 54 -31.06 38.12 -25.96
N ALA A 55 -32.31 37.67 -25.74
CA ALA A 55 -32.89 37.63 -24.40
C ALA A 55 -32.12 36.67 -23.47
N LEU A 56 -31.64 35.54 -24.00
CA LEU A 56 -30.82 34.61 -23.23
C LEU A 56 -29.45 35.21 -22.87
N HIS A 57 -28.78 35.87 -23.83
CA HIS A 57 -27.50 36.54 -23.59
C HIS A 57 -27.61 37.63 -22.52
N ASP A 58 -28.63 38.49 -22.62
CA ASP A 58 -28.89 39.54 -21.62
C ASP A 58 -29.18 38.95 -20.24
N TYR A 59 -29.98 37.88 -20.17
CA TYR A 59 -30.29 37.19 -18.91
C TYR A 59 -29.03 36.59 -18.25
N LEU A 60 -28.17 35.96 -19.05
CA LEU A 60 -26.96 35.29 -18.57
C LEU A 60 -25.82 36.26 -18.23
N SER A 61 -25.87 37.51 -18.70
CA SER A 61 -24.91 38.55 -18.32
C SER A 61 -24.85 38.83 -16.80
N GLY A 62 -25.88 38.41 -16.05
CA GLY A 62 -25.93 38.48 -14.59
C GLY A 62 -25.25 37.29 -13.88
N ALA A 63 -24.65 36.35 -14.59
CA ALA A 63 -23.98 35.20 -13.99
C ALA A 63 -22.77 35.64 -13.14
N PRO A 64 -22.52 34.97 -11.99
CA PRO A 64 -21.28 35.18 -11.23
C PRO A 64 -20.03 34.90 -12.06
N GLY A 65 -18.92 35.54 -11.70
CA GLY A 65 -17.63 35.33 -12.37
C GLY A 65 -17.07 33.92 -12.17
N ALA A 66 -16.11 33.55 -13.03
CA ALA A 66 -15.58 32.18 -13.14
C ALA A 66 -14.84 31.61 -11.91
N THR A 67 -14.56 32.43 -10.91
CA THR A 67 -13.97 32.01 -9.62
C THR A 67 -15.02 31.76 -8.54
N SER A 68 -16.31 31.91 -8.85
CA SER A 68 -17.40 31.71 -7.89
C SER A 68 -17.81 30.24 -7.85
N ARG A 69 -18.25 29.75 -6.68
CA ARG A 69 -18.89 28.43 -6.58
C ARG A 69 -20.20 28.40 -7.36
N PRO A 70 -20.44 27.40 -8.24
CA PRO A 70 -21.74 27.23 -8.89
C PRO A 70 -22.91 27.16 -7.90
N SER A 71 -22.75 26.51 -6.73
CA SER A 71 -23.76 26.44 -5.66
C SER A 71 -24.18 27.80 -5.12
N GLN A 72 -23.32 28.82 -5.22
CA GLN A 72 -23.61 30.19 -4.79
C GLN A 72 -24.33 31.01 -5.86
N SER A 73 -24.46 30.48 -7.09
CA SER A 73 -25.20 31.16 -8.14
C SER A 73 -26.70 31.05 -7.91
N ALA A 74 -27.36 32.21 -7.76
CA ALA A 74 -28.81 32.31 -7.77
C ALA A 74 -29.40 32.27 -9.20
N LEU A 75 -28.55 32.37 -10.22
CA LEU A 75 -28.96 32.37 -11.61
C LEU A 75 -29.12 30.93 -12.11
N THR A 76 -30.30 30.61 -12.65
CA THR A 76 -30.60 29.29 -13.20
C THR A 76 -31.10 29.37 -14.62
N VAL A 77 -30.78 28.36 -15.43
CA VAL A 77 -31.29 28.18 -16.80
C VAL A 77 -31.92 26.79 -16.93
N ARG A 78 -33.00 26.70 -17.70
CA ARG A 78 -33.70 25.44 -17.94
C ARG A 78 -33.39 24.92 -19.34
N LEU A 79 -32.69 23.79 -19.43
CA LEU A 79 -32.26 23.18 -20.70
C LEU A 79 -33.18 22.02 -21.11
N PRO A 80 -33.50 21.89 -22.40
CA PRO A 80 -34.35 20.81 -22.92
C PRO A 80 -33.59 19.50 -23.06
N LEU A 81 -34.30 18.38 -22.89
CA LEU A 81 -33.84 17.04 -23.24
C LEU A 81 -34.51 16.57 -24.56
N PRO A 82 -33.87 15.63 -25.30
CA PRO A 82 -34.44 15.09 -26.54
C PRO A 82 -35.80 14.42 -26.36
N ASP A 83 -36.07 13.85 -25.18
CA ASP A 83 -37.28 13.10 -24.86
C ASP A 83 -38.53 13.95 -24.56
N GLY A 84 -38.41 15.28 -24.52
CA GLY A 84 -39.52 16.15 -24.14
C GLY A 84 -39.30 16.89 -22.82
N SER A 85 -38.56 16.28 -21.89
CA SER A 85 -38.34 16.78 -20.54
C SER A 85 -37.31 17.93 -20.51
N GLN A 86 -37.07 18.51 -19.32
CA GLN A 86 -36.18 19.65 -19.12
C GLN A 86 -35.49 19.56 -17.76
N ARG A 87 -34.25 20.06 -17.66
CA ARG A 87 -33.46 20.12 -16.41
C ARG A 87 -33.03 21.55 -16.08
N ASN A 88 -32.87 21.83 -14.79
CA ASN A 88 -32.45 23.14 -14.29
C ASN A 88 -30.97 23.10 -13.94
N PHE A 89 -30.24 24.12 -14.37
CA PHE A 89 -28.82 24.27 -14.11
C PHE A 89 -28.54 25.61 -13.45
N ARG A 90 -27.70 25.63 -12.41
CA ARG A 90 -27.04 26.84 -11.94
C ARG A 90 -25.97 27.24 -12.94
N VAL A 91 -25.78 28.55 -13.11
CA VAL A 91 -24.90 29.10 -14.15
C VAL A 91 -23.87 30.04 -13.57
N ILE A 92 -22.60 29.86 -13.95
CA ILE A 92 -21.49 30.81 -13.74
C ILE A 92 -20.71 30.97 -15.04
N GLU A 93 -19.96 32.07 -15.21
CA GLU A 93 -19.05 32.23 -16.36
C GLU A 93 -17.95 31.14 -16.35
N SER A 94 -17.56 30.60 -17.50
CA SER A 94 -16.53 29.53 -17.58
C SER A 94 -15.09 30.05 -17.47
N GLY A 95 -14.84 31.31 -17.85
CA GLY A 95 -13.48 31.89 -17.82
C GLY A 95 -12.53 31.42 -18.92
N VAL A 96 -13.06 30.88 -20.04
CA VAL A 96 -12.26 30.39 -21.18
C VAL A 96 -11.51 31.52 -21.89
N MET A 97 -12.12 32.71 -21.96
CA MET A 97 -11.45 33.90 -22.47
C MET A 97 -10.86 34.69 -21.30
N PRO A 98 -9.57 35.08 -21.36
CA PRO A 98 -9.00 35.97 -20.37
C PRO A 98 -9.69 37.35 -20.43
N PRO A 99 -9.66 38.14 -19.34
CA PRO A 99 -10.43 39.39 -19.25
C PRO A 99 -10.23 40.36 -20.42
N GLU A 100 -9.00 40.44 -20.95
CA GLU A 100 -8.65 41.33 -22.07
C GLU A 100 -9.30 40.89 -23.39
N LEU A 101 -9.35 39.58 -23.67
CA LEU A 101 -10.00 39.04 -24.85
C LEU A 101 -11.52 39.12 -24.73
N GLN A 102 -12.06 38.78 -23.55
CA GLN A 102 -13.49 38.88 -23.25
C GLN A 102 -14.03 40.31 -23.41
N ALA A 103 -13.23 41.33 -23.07
CA ALA A 103 -13.59 42.74 -23.24
C ALA A 103 -13.72 43.15 -24.71
N ARG A 104 -12.99 42.50 -25.62
CA ARG A 104 -13.05 42.75 -27.07
C ARG A 104 -14.17 41.96 -27.76
N TRP A 105 -14.55 40.82 -27.19
CA TRP A 105 -15.64 39.95 -27.67
C TRP A 105 -16.78 39.81 -26.65
N PRO A 106 -17.42 40.91 -26.20
CA PRO A 106 -18.46 40.86 -25.16
C PRO A 106 -19.72 40.10 -25.60
N GLN A 107 -19.94 39.95 -26.91
CA GLN A 107 -21.06 39.22 -27.50
C GLN A 107 -20.88 37.69 -27.47
N ILE A 108 -19.66 37.18 -27.22
CA ILE A 108 -19.38 35.75 -27.07
C ILE A 108 -19.16 35.47 -25.59
N ARG A 109 -19.97 34.60 -25.00
CA ARG A 109 -19.90 34.23 -23.59
C ARG A 109 -19.95 32.73 -23.40
N SER A 110 -19.20 32.21 -22.44
CA SER A 110 -19.19 30.80 -22.07
C SER A 110 -19.51 30.61 -20.59
N TYR A 111 -20.20 29.51 -20.29
CA TYR A 111 -20.81 29.27 -18.99
C TYR A 111 -20.62 27.82 -18.53
N LYS A 112 -20.29 27.64 -17.25
CA LYS A 112 -20.35 26.35 -16.54
C LYS A 112 -21.76 26.14 -16.02
N LEU A 113 -22.24 24.91 -16.16
CA LEU A 113 -23.58 24.47 -15.78
C LEU A 113 -23.47 23.36 -14.73
N VAL A 114 -24.26 23.46 -13.67
CA VAL A 114 -24.37 22.42 -12.63
C VAL A 114 -25.84 22.14 -12.36
N ASP A 115 -26.28 20.89 -12.54
CA ASP A 115 -27.68 20.49 -12.33
C ASP A 115 -28.10 20.75 -10.87
N THR A 116 -29.28 21.33 -10.68
CA THR A 116 -29.74 21.76 -9.36
C THR A 116 -30.08 20.60 -8.43
N ASP A 117 -30.50 19.47 -9.01
CA ASP A 117 -31.03 18.31 -8.30
C ASP A 117 -29.95 17.22 -8.15
N GLN A 118 -29.01 17.17 -9.09
CA GLN A 118 -27.94 16.17 -9.17
C GLN A 118 -26.61 16.83 -9.55
N PRO A 119 -25.88 17.46 -8.60
CA PRO A 119 -24.69 18.27 -8.89
C PRO A 119 -23.58 17.55 -9.70
N ARG A 120 -23.51 16.22 -9.63
CA ARG A 120 -22.62 15.41 -10.48
C ARG A 120 -22.85 15.59 -11.99
N TYR A 121 -24.04 16.01 -12.40
CA TYR A 121 -24.35 16.32 -13.79
C TYR A 121 -23.98 17.77 -14.10
N GLN A 122 -22.83 17.91 -14.73
CA GLN A 122 -22.27 19.19 -15.14
C GLN A 122 -22.39 19.38 -16.66
N GLY A 123 -22.19 20.62 -17.11
CA GLY A 123 -22.21 20.97 -18.51
C GLY A 123 -21.57 22.32 -18.81
N ARG A 124 -21.56 22.66 -20.10
CA ARG A 124 -20.96 23.86 -20.66
C ARG A 124 -21.88 24.45 -21.71
N MET A 125 -21.95 25.77 -21.78
CA MET A 125 -22.79 26.47 -22.75
C MET A 125 -22.09 27.71 -23.25
N THR A 126 -22.10 27.90 -24.56
CA THR A 126 -21.56 29.08 -25.25
C THR A 126 -22.70 29.80 -25.94
N VAL A 127 -22.83 31.10 -25.68
CA VAL A 127 -23.85 31.96 -26.29
C VAL A 127 -23.15 33.03 -27.11
N SER A 128 -23.46 33.10 -28.39
CA SER A 128 -22.91 34.08 -29.33
C SER A 128 -23.96 34.53 -30.35
N PRO A 129 -23.65 35.52 -31.21
CA PRO A 129 -24.54 35.91 -32.31
C PRO A 129 -24.89 34.75 -33.26
N GLN A 130 -24.06 33.71 -33.33
CA GLN A 130 -24.25 32.50 -34.14
C GLN A 130 -25.25 31.52 -33.49
N GLY A 131 -25.60 31.72 -32.22
CA GLY A 131 -26.57 30.91 -31.49
C GLY A 131 -26.06 30.41 -30.14
N VAL A 132 -26.81 29.46 -29.58
CA VAL A 132 -26.41 28.67 -28.41
C VAL A 132 -25.76 27.37 -28.86
N PHE A 133 -24.62 27.06 -28.26
CA PHE A 133 -23.97 25.76 -28.30
C PHE A 133 -23.96 25.24 -26.86
N ALA A 134 -24.35 24.01 -26.58
CA ALA A 134 -24.27 23.46 -25.23
C ALA A 134 -24.02 21.95 -25.23
N LEU A 135 -23.25 21.51 -24.24
CA LEU A 135 -23.03 20.11 -23.89
C LEU A 135 -23.27 19.94 -22.40
N PHE A 136 -24.15 19.04 -22.01
CA PHE A 136 -24.36 18.72 -20.60
C PHE A 136 -24.68 17.25 -20.39
N ARG A 137 -24.33 16.76 -19.21
CA ARG A 137 -24.56 15.36 -18.80
C ARG A 137 -25.97 15.22 -18.23
N SER A 138 -26.54 14.03 -18.43
CA SER A 138 -27.82 13.63 -17.83
C SER A 138 -27.79 12.15 -17.48
N SER A 139 -28.79 11.66 -16.76
CA SER A 139 -28.97 10.23 -16.50
C SER A 139 -29.16 9.39 -17.76
N ALA A 140 -29.53 10.00 -18.89
CA ALA A 140 -29.75 9.31 -20.17
C ALA A 140 -28.54 9.35 -21.12
N GLY A 141 -27.47 10.06 -20.74
CA GLY A 141 -26.27 10.31 -21.55
C GLY A 141 -25.96 11.80 -21.73
N GLU A 142 -24.91 12.08 -22.51
CA GLU A 142 -24.53 13.44 -22.92
C GLU A 142 -25.49 14.01 -23.95
N VAL A 143 -25.86 15.27 -23.79
CA VAL A 143 -26.83 15.98 -24.62
C VAL A 143 -26.15 17.18 -25.26
N PHE A 144 -26.31 17.29 -26.58
CA PHE A 144 -25.86 18.42 -27.38
C PHE A 144 -27.02 19.33 -27.73
N VAL A 145 -26.75 20.64 -27.76
CA VAL A 145 -27.64 21.68 -28.26
C VAL A 145 -26.88 22.51 -29.27
N ASP A 146 -27.23 22.39 -30.53
CA ASP A 146 -26.54 23.05 -31.65
C ASP A 146 -27.52 23.80 -32.56
N PRO A 147 -27.07 24.86 -33.27
CA PRO A 147 -27.88 25.49 -34.31
C PRO A 147 -28.35 24.46 -35.36
N TYR A 148 -29.64 24.49 -35.70
CA TYR A 148 -30.26 23.56 -36.64
C TYR A 148 -29.72 23.72 -38.08
N ALA A 149 -29.40 24.96 -38.47
CA ALA A 149 -28.87 25.30 -39.78
C ALA A 149 -27.86 26.46 -39.70
N THR A 150 -27.05 26.62 -40.74
CA THR A 150 -26.12 27.75 -40.91
C THR A 150 -26.86 29.07 -41.16
N ALA A 151 -26.15 30.20 -40.99
CA ALA A 151 -26.65 31.56 -41.26
C ALA A 151 -27.94 31.97 -40.48
N GLN A 152 -28.24 31.30 -39.37
CA GLN A 152 -29.36 31.59 -38.47
C GLN A 152 -28.96 31.26 -37.03
N ASN A 153 -29.65 31.85 -36.05
CA ASN A 153 -29.39 31.63 -34.63
C ASN A 153 -30.66 31.36 -33.81
N ARG A 154 -31.81 31.16 -34.46
CA ARG A 154 -33.12 31.05 -33.80
C ARG A 154 -33.54 29.62 -33.52
N TYR A 155 -33.20 28.69 -34.41
CA TYR A 155 -33.60 27.29 -34.34
C TYR A 155 -32.41 26.41 -34.02
N HIS A 156 -32.62 25.48 -33.10
CA HIS A 156 -31.61 24.56 -32.57
C HIS A 156 -32.12 23.13 -32.54
N ALA A 157 -31.20 22.18 -32.60
CA ALA A 157 -31.46 20.76 -32.38
C ALA A 157 -30.88 20.32 -31.04
N VAL A 158 -31.61 19.41 -30.39
CA VAL A 158 -31.28 18.82 -29.09
C VAL A 158 -31.24 17.31 -29.27
N TYR A 159 -30.10 16.68 -29.03
CA TYR A 159 -29.87 15.27 -29.34
C TYR A 159 -28.83 14.65 -28.42
N PHE A 160 -28.80 13.32 -28.32
CA PHE A 160 -27.77 12.62 -27.54
C PHE A 160 -26.51 12.39 -28.38
N ASN A 161 -25.34 12.33 -27.72
CA ASN A 161 -24.08 11.97 -28.38
C ASN A 161 -24.18 10.62 -29.12
N ARG A 162 -24.88 9.64 -28.54
CA ARG A 162 -25.10 8.32 -29.18
C ARG A 162 -25.89 8.35 -30.49
N ASP A 163 -26.64 9.43 -30.74
CA ASP A 163 -27.44 9.59 -31.96
C ASP A 163 -26.63 10.24 -33.10
N VAL A 164 -25.39 10.66 -32.83
CA VAL A 164 -24.47 11.26 -33.80
C VAL A 164 -24.03 10.21 -34.83
N VAL A 165 -24.37 10.46 -36.08
CA VAL A 165 -23.97 9.69 -37.25
C VAL A 165 -22.77 10.37 -37.90
N VAL A 166 -21.70 9.61 -38.09
CA VAL A 166 -20.60 10.00 -38.99
C VAL A 166 -20.62 9.02 -40.14
N GLU A 167 -20.83 9.53 -41.35
CA GLU A 167 -20.92 8.69 -42.55
C GLU A 167 -19.58 8.00 -42.81
N SER A 168 -19.60 6.73 -43.21
CA SER A 168 -18.39 5.93 -43.41
C SER A 168 -17.46 6.50 -44.49
N ASP A 169 -18.02 7.26 -45.44
CA ASP A 169 -17.29 7.87 -46.54
C ASP A 169 -16.60 9.19 -46.13
N ASP A 170 -16.98 9.77 -44.99
CA ASP A 170 -16.39 10.98 -44.40
C ASP A 170 -15.31 10.66 -43.34
N LEU A 171 -15.13 9.39 -42.99
CA LEU A 171 -14.09 8.94 -42.05
C LEU A 171 -12.78 8.71 -42.81
N PRO A 172 -11.72 9.52 -42.59
CA PRO A 172 -10.38 9.18 -43.06
C PRO A 172 -9.91 7.86 -42.42
N VAL A 173 -8.74 7.35 -42.83
CA VAL A 173 -8.08 6.26 -42.08
C VAL A 173 -7.86 6.77 -40.64
N LEU A 174 -8.72 6.37 -39.71
CA LEU A 174 -8.73 6.87 -38.34
C LEU A 174 -7.47 6.35 -37.63
N SER A 175 -6.42 7.15 -37.71
CA SER A 175 -5.20 7.01 -36.93
C SER A 175 -4.83 8.42 -36.48
N CYS A 176 -4.41 8.60 -35.23
CA CYS A 176 -3.95 9.89 -34.72
C CYS A 176 -2.49 10.16 -35.10
N GLY A 177 -1.77 9.20 -35.71
CA GLY A 177 -0.38 9.40 -36.15
C GLY A 177 0.64 9.63 -35.03
N TYR A 178 0.24 9.54 -33.76
CA TYR A 178 1.12 9.60 -32.61
C TYR A 178 1.96 8.31 -32.50
N THR A 179 3.27 8.46 -32.40
CA THR A 179 4.21 7.39 -32.07
C THR A 179 4.61 7.54 -30.60
N PRO A 180 4.28 6.58 -29.72
CA PRO A 180 4.69 6.63 -28.32
C PRO A 180 6.19 6.82 -28.19
N THR A 181 6.63 7.73 -27.32
CA THR A 181 8.04 7.90 -26.96
C THR A 181 8.44 7.05 -25.76
N GLU A 182 7.50 6.30 -25.18
CA GLU A 182 7.83 5.33 -24.13
C GLU A 182 8.97 4.47 -24.65
N SER A 183 10.01 4.31 -23.84
CA SER A 183 10.98 3.25 -24.03
C SER A 183 10.17 1.98 -24.25
N GLU A 184 10.13 1.50 -25.50
CA GLU A 184 9.67 0.17 -25.85
C GLU A 184 10.55 -0.79 -25.05
N VAL A 185 10.19 -1.02 -23.79
CA VAL A 185 10.50 -2.27 -23.15
C VAL A 185 9.63 -3.22 -23.95
N GLU A 186 10.21 -3.82 -25.00
CA GLU A 186 9.68 -5.05 -25.55
C GLU A 186 9.57 -5.99 -24.36
N LEU A 187 8.38 -6.07 -23.76
CA LEU A 187 8.10 -7.02 -22.71
C LEU A 187 8.38 -8.39 -23.31
N THR A 188 9.50 -8.98 -22.92
CA THR A 188 9.79 -10.36 -23.29
C THR A 188 8.73 -11.25 -22.66
N ASP A 189 8.45 -12.42 -23.24
CA ASP A 189 7.43 -13.33 -22.68
C ASP A 189 7.77 -13.76 -21.22
N GLU A 190 9.01 -13.56 -20.77
CA GLU A 190 9.47 -13.77 -19.39
C GLU A 190 9.20 -12.55 -18.47
N GLU A 191 9.09 -11.32 -18.99
CA GLU A 191 8.79 -10.08 -18.24
C GLU A 191 7.29 -9.76 -18.16
N ALA A 192 6.43 -10.47 -18.91
CA ALA A 192 4.98 -10.28 -18.96
C ALA A 192 4.21 -10.74 -17.68
N HIS A 193 4.93 -11.15 -16.62
CA HIS A 193 4.42 -11.54 -15.30
C HIS A 193 5.45 -11.06 -14.26
N PHE A 194 5.12 -10.30 -13.20
CA PHE A 194 4.37 -10.74 -12.01
C PHE A 194 3.88 -9.56 -11.14
N GLU A 195 4.14 -8.31 -11.54
CA GLU A 195 3.86 -7.13 -10.72
C GLU A 195 2.93 -6.14 -11.44
N LEU A 196 2.06 -5.48 -10.67
CA LEU A 196 1.29 -4.35 -11.14
C LEU A 196 2.27 -3.34 -11.78
N PRO A 197 2.01 -2.80 -12.98
CA PRO A 197 2.77 -1.66 -13.44
C PRO A 197 2.65 -0.58 -12.37
N PRO A 198 3.77 -0.11 -11.78
CA PRO A 198 3.71 0.80 -10.64
C PRO A 198 2.93 2.04 -11.06
N SER A 199 1.98 2.44 -10.23
CA SER A 199 1.29 3.72 -10.40
C SER A 199 2.34 4.83 -10.51
N LEU A 200 2.21 5.72 -11.49
CA LEU A 200 3.18 6.81 -11.66
C LEU A 200 2.97 7.89 -10.58
N MET A 201 1.78 7.94 -10.01
CA MET A 201 1.44 8.75 -8.84
C MET A 201 1.02 7.91 -7.64
N GLU A 202 1.54 8.25 -6.47
CA GLU A 202 1.05 7.76 -5.19
C GLU A 202 0.25 8.88 -4.53
N PHE A 203 -1.05 8.67 -4.29
CA PHE A 203 -1.90 9.64 -3.59
C PHE A 203 -1.81 9.43 -2.09
N SER A 204 -1.94 10.52 -1.33
CA SER A 204 -2.02 10.42 0.11
C SER A 204 -3.26 9.63 0.53
N LYS A 205 -3.07 8.73 1.50
CA LYS A 205 -4.18 8.04 2.18
C LYS A 205 -4.82 8.90 3.29
N THR A 206 -4.45 10.18 3.39
CA THR A 206 -5.01 11.10 4.39
C THR A 206 -6.09 11.99 3.78
N LEU A 207 -7.25 12.05 4.44
CA LEU A 207 -8.26 13.07 4.17
C LEU A 207 -7.64 14.47 4.32
N ASN A 208 -7.98 15.41 3.42
CA ASN A 208 -7.65 16.85 3.43
C ASN A 208 -6.53 17.34 2.48
N ASP A 209 -6.12 16.56 1.48
CA ASP A 209 -5.21 17.08 0.45
C ASP A 209 -5.95 18.04 -0.50
N PRO A 210 -5.49 19.30 -0.67
CA PRO A 210 -6.22 20.30 -1.43
C PRO A 210 -6.15 20.03 -2.95
N ALA A 211 -7.30 20.04 -3.61
CA ALA A 211 -7.37 19.99 -5.06
C ALA A 211 -7.15 21.40 -5.67
N PHE A 212 -6.27 21.50 -6.67
CA PHE A 212 -5.97 22.75 -7.37
C PHE A 212 -6.46 22.72 -8.82
N VAL A 213 -6.87 23.90 -9.32
CA VAL A 213 -6.99 24.07 -10.78
C VAL A 213 -5.59 24.31 -11.35
N HIS A 214 -5.17 23.42 -12.24
CA HIS A 214 -3.97 23.57 -13.05
C HIS A 214 -4.34 24.29 -14.35
N GLN A 215 -4.14 25.61 -14.38
CA GLN A 215 -4.53 26.42 -15.53
C GLN A 215 -3.40 26.55 -16.55
N TYR A 216 -3.70 26.26 -17.82
CA TYR A 216 -2.78 26.39 -18.95
C TYR A 216 -3.34 27.33 -20.02
N THR A 217 -2.44 28.08 -20.65
CA THR A 217 -2.73 29.01 -21.75
C THR A 217 -2.57 28.30 -23.10
N LEU A 218 -3.66 28.19 -23.84
CA LEU A 218 -3.72 27.58 -25.17
C LEU A 218 -3.62 28.65 -26.27
N ALA A 219 -2.62 28.52 -27.13
CA ALA A 219 -2.53 29.25 -28.39
C ALA A 219 -3.18 28.43 -29.52
N LEU A 220 -4.46 28.69 -29.77
CA LEU A 220 -5.24 28.01 -30.81
C LEU A 220 -5.21 28.82 -32.11
N THR A 221 -4.85 28.16 -33.21
CA THR A 221 -4.84 28.73 -34.57
C THR A 221 -5.66 27.86 -35.53
N CYS A 222 -5.91 28.32 -36.76
CA CYS A 222 -6.62 27.53 -37.76
C CYS A 222 -6.12 27.79 -39.18
N THR A 223 -6.33 26.82 -40.07
CA THR A 223 -6.17 27.01 -41.52
C THR A 223 -7.28 27.90 -42.10
N GLY A 224 -7.04 28.50 -43.25
CA GLY A 224 -8.03 29.29 -43.98
C GLY A 224 -9.23 28.46 -44.43
N GLU A 225 -9.02 27.17 -44.71
CA GLU A 225 -10.07 26.21 -45.05
C GLU A 225 -11.00 25.99 -43.88
N TYR A 226 -10.46 25.81 -42.67
CA TYR A 226 -11.27 25.73 -41.46
C TYR A 226 -12.08 27.01 -41.23
N ALA A 227 -11.46 28.17 -41.42
CA ALA A 227 -12.16 29.43 -41.26
C ALA A 227 -13.35 29.55 -42.23
N LEU A 228 -13.19 29.13 -43.48
CA LEU A 228 -14.30 29.08 -44.45
C LEU A 228 -15.40 28.10 -44.03
N LEU A 229 -15.03 26.91 -43.53
CA LEU A 229 -15.99 25.92 -43.00
C LEU A 229 -16.84 26.48 -41.84
N LYS A 230 -16.27 27.36 -41.02
CA LYS A 230 -17.00 28.05 -39.94
C LYS A 230 -17.64 29.37 -40.37
N GLY A 231 -17.76 29.66 -41.66
CA GLY A 231 -18.49 30.82 -42.20
C GLY A 231 -17.61 32.00 -42.63
N GLY A 232 -16.29 31.88 -42.55
CA GLY A 232 -15.33 32.81 -43.16
C GLY A 232 -15.21 34.17 -42.46
N THR A 233 -15.67 34.30 -41.22
CA THR A 233 -15.58 35.56 -40.45
C THR A 233 -14.80 35.36 -39.16
N LEU A 234 -14.16 36.43 -38.69
CA LEU A 234 -13.44 36.40 -37.42
C LEU A 234 -14.36 36.00 -36.24
N GLU A 235 -15.60 36.52 -36.22
CA GLU A 235 -16.57 36.23 -35.15
C GLU A 235 -17.00 34.77 -35.11
N SER A 236 -17.20 34.15 -36.27
CA SER A 236 -17.66 32.77 -36.34
C SER A 236 -16.54 31.77 -35.98
N VAL A 237 -15.29 32.07 -36.36
CA VAL A 237 -14.12 31.27 -35.92
C VAL A 237 -13.87 31.47 -34.42
N MET A 238 -13.92 32.71 -33.93
CA MET A 238 -13.76 33.00 -32.49
C MET A 238 -14.82 32.28 -31.65
N THR A 239 -16.08 32.28 -32.08
CA THR A 239 -17.16 31.50 -31.45
C THR A 239 -16.81 30.02 -31.39
N SER A 240 -16.31 29.46 -32.50
CA SER A 240 -15.93 28.05 -32.55
C SER A 240 -14.75 27.72 -31.64
N PHE A 241 -13.76 28.60 -31.52
CA PHE A 241 -12.62 28.43 -30.61
C PHE A 241 -13.05 28.48 -29.14
N VAL A 242 -13.91 29.45 -28.77
CA VAL A 242 -14.44 29.55 -27.41
C VAL A 242 -15.29 28.33 -27.08
N ALA A 243 -16.19 27.91 -27.98
CA ALA A 243 -16.98 26.71 -27.79
C ALA A 243 -16.08 25.49 -27.61
N ALA A 244 -15.09 25.28 -28.48
CA ALA A 244 -14.19 24.12 -28.39
C ALA A 244 -13.44 24.04 -27.05
N ALA A 245 -12.79 25.13 -26.63
CA ALA A 245 -12.07 25.18 -25.36
C ALA A 245 -13.02 25.02 -24.16
N ASP A 246 -14.22 25.61 -24.21
CA ASP A 246 -15.24 25.46 -23.17
C ASP A 246 -15.71 24.00 -23.03
N ARG A 247 -15.90 23.30 -24.15
CA ARG A 247 -16.30 21.89 -24.16
C ARG A 247 -15.19 20.96 -23.70
N ALA A 248 -13.95 21.20 -24.11
CA ALA A 248 -12.80 20.41 -23.65
C ALA A 248 -12.64 20.52 -22.13
N ASN A 249 -12.84 21.73 -21.57
CA ASN A 249 -12.83 21.98 -20.13
C ASN A 249 -13.96 21.26 -19.36
N LEU A 250 -14.98 20.68 -20.02
CA LEU A 250 -15.91 19.80 -19.31
C LEU A 250 -15.21 18.54 -18.81
N THR A 251 -14.38 17.90 -19.65
CA THR A 251 -13.62 16.70 -19.26
C THR A 251 -12.39 17.07 -18.44
N PHE A 252 -11.59 18.03 -18.87
CA PHE A 252 -10.34 18.36 -18.17
C PHE A 252 -10.59 18.82 -16.73
N GLU A 253 -11.62 19.63 -16.48
CA GLU A 253 -11.93 20.05 -15.12
C GLU A 253 -12.57 18.93 -14.30
N SER A 254 -13.36 18.02 -14.91
CA SER A 254 -14.04 16.96 -14.15
C SER A 254 -13.14 15.78 -13.82
N GLU A 255 -12.10 15.53 -14.62
CA GLU A 255 -11.28 14.32 -14.50
C GLU A 255 -9.84 14.58 -14.05
N LEU A 256 -9.27 15.73 -14.41
CA LEU A 256 -7.81 15.98 -14.28
C LEU A 256 -7.48 17.13 -13.33
N GLY A 257 -8.46 17.97 -13.00
CA GLY A 257 -8.22 19.24 -12.32
C GLY A 257 -7.55 20.29 -13.22
N VAL A 258 -7.71 20.19 -14.54
CA VAL A 258 -7.04 21.03 -15.54
C VAL A 258 -8.01 22.01 -16.21
N ARG A 259 -7.58 23.26 -16.39
CA ARG A 259 -8.35 24.30 -17.12
C ARG A 259 -7.54 24.90 -18.26
N MET A 260 -8.10 24.86 -19.46
CA MET A 260 -7.55 25.53 -20.64
C MET A 260 -8.15 26.93 -20.80
N VAL A 261 -7.30 27.94 -20.96
CA VAL A 261 -7.68 29.32 -21.22
C VAL A 261 -7.05 29.77 -22.54
N LEU A 262 -7.80 30.46 -23.39
CA LEU A 262 -7.29 30.95 -24.67
C LEU A 262 -6.27 32.07 -24.46
N HIS A 263 -5.27 32.15 -25.34
CA HIS A 263 -4.29 33.24 -25.31
C HIS A 263 -4.97 34.62 -25.52
N PRO A 264 -4.55 35.70 -24.82
CA PRO A 264 -5.16 37.02 -24.95
C PRO A 264 -5.20 37.58 -26.38
N ASN A 265 -4.29 37.16 -27.26
CA ASN A 265 -4.22 37.59 -28.67
C ASN A 265 -4.72 36.51 -29.65
N THR A 266 -5.68 35.68 -29.25
CA THR A 266 -6.20 34.58 -30.10
C THR A 266 -6.72 35.04 -31.46
N GLU A 267 -7.28 36.25 -31.55
CA GLU A 267 -7.76 36.82 -32.81
C GLU A 267 -6.67 37.06 -33.87
N ASP A 268 -5.42 37.26 -33.45
CA ASP A 268 -4.26 37.40 -34.35
C ASP A 268 -3.81 36.04 -34.92
N LEU A 269 -4.32 34.94 -34.38
CA LEU A 269 -4.01 33.56 -34.79
C LEU A 269 -5.04 33.00 -35.78
N ILE A 270 -6.03 33.80 -36.20
CA ILE A 270 -7.11 33.36 -37.10
C ILE A 270 -6.80 33.79 -38.53
N PHE A 271 -6.62 32.80 -39.41
CA PHE A 271 -6.40 33.01 -40.83
C PHE A 271 -7.71 32.75 -41.60
N LEU A 272 -8.27 33.77 -42.27
CA LEU A 272 -9.58 33.68 -42.93
C LEU A 272 -9.55 33.19 -44.38
N SER A 273 -8.37 33.18 -45.01
CA SER A 273 -8.23 32.92 -46.44
C SER A 273 -7.20 31.82 -46.68
N PRO A 274 -7.58 30.70 -47.32
CA PRO A 274 -6.65 29.62 -47.67
C PRO A 274 -5.40 30.10 -48.43
N ASN A 275 -5.57 31.10 -49.31
CA ASN A 275 -4.44 31.60 -50.13
C ASN A 275 -3.47 32.52 -49.38
N LEU A 276 -3.78 32.92 -48.15
CA LEU A 276 -3.04 33.92 -47.39
C LEU A 276 -2.59 33.40 -46.02
N ASP A 277 -2.95 32.17 -45.67
CA ASP A 277 -2.54 31.56 -44.43
C ASP A 277 -1.10 31.02 -44.55
N PRO A 278 -0.45 30.69 -43.41
CA PRO A 278 0.92 30.18 -43.41
C PRO A 278 1.00 28.67 -43.62
N PHE A 279 -0.11 28.00 -43.97
CA PHE A 279 -0.20 26.55 -44.04
C PHE A 279 -0.14 26.05 -45.49
N VAL A 280 0.56 24.95 -45.69
CA VAL A 280 0.65 24.23 -46.96
C VAL A 280 0.18 22.80 -46.72
N ASN A 281 -0.57 22.25 -47.68
CA ASN A 281 -1.20 20.93 -47.59
C ASN A 281 -2.12 20.83 -46.36
N SER A 282 -3.09 21.73 -46.29
CA SER A 282 -4.04 21.88 -45.18
C SER A 282 -4.93 20.65 -44.93
N ASP A 283 -4.96 19.72 -45.87
CA ASP A 283 -5.64 18.42 -45.82
C ASP A 283 -4.73 17.24 -45.39
N GLU A 284 -3.47 17.50 -45.03
CA GLU A 284 -2.51 16.52 -44.49
C GLU A 284 -2.07 16.90 -43.07
N GLY A 285 -2.68 16.28 -42.05
CA GLY A 285 -2.48 16.63 -40.64
C GLY A 285 -1.02 16.48 -40.17
N ARG A 286 -0.31 15.45 -40.62
CA ARG A 286 1.10 15.22 -40.26
C ARG A 286 2.04 16.31 -40.77
N GLU A 287 1.75 16.90 -41.94
CA GLU A 287 2.57 17.97 -42.49
C GLU A 287 2.37 19.31 -41.77
N LEU A 288 1.21 19.51 -41.13
CA LEU A 288 0.90 20.74 -40.41
C LEU A 288 1.69 20.91 -39.11
N LEU A 289 2.09 19.81 -38.45
CA LEU A 289 2.79 19.83 -37.15
C LEU A 289 3.97 20.81 -37.10
N GLY A 290 4.81 20.80 -38.14
CA GLY A 290 6.00 21.67 -38.23
C GLY A 290 5.69 23.13 -38.58
N GLN A 291 4.47 23.43 -39.00
CA GLN A 291 4.04 24.73 -39.51
C GLN A 291 3.34 25.58 -38.43
N VAL A 292 2.75 24.93 -37.41
CA VAL A 292 1.99 25.60 -36.34
C VAL A 292 2.82 26.61 -35.58
N GLU A 293 4.09 26.31 -35.27
CA GLU A 293 4.98 27.25 -34.57
C GLU A 293 5.16 28.55 -35.35
N ASN A 294 5.38 28.46 -36.67
CA ASN A 294 5.53 29.63 -37.52
C ASN A 294 4.23 30.45 -37.58
N ALA A 295 3.09 29.78 -37.67
CA ALA A 295 1.77 30.41 -37.68
C ALA A 295 1.51 31.22 -36.39
N ILE A 296 1.80 30.63 -35.23
CA ILE A 296 1.57 31.27 -33.93
C ILE A 296 2.61 32.36 -33.63
N VAL A 297 3.90 32.03 -33.74
CA VAL A 297 4.98 32.88 -33.22
C VAL A 297 5.39 33.96 -34.21
N ASN A 298 5.65 33.59 -35.47
CA ASN A 298 6.22 34.52 -36.44
C ASN A 298 5.15 35.33 -37.16
N VAL A 299 4.08 34.67 -37.62
CA VAL A 299 3.02 35.32 -38.38
C VAL A 299 1.99 35.96 -37.46
N GLY A 300 1.52 35.21 -36.45
CA GLY A 300 0.59 35.70 -35.42
C GLY A 300 1.21 36.61 -34.36
N GLY A 301 2.55 36.69 -34.30
CA GLY A 301 3.27 37.60 -33.40
C GLY A 301 3.13 37.28 -31.90
N VAL A 302 2.73 36.06 -31.55
CA VAL A 302 2.57 35.61 -30.17
C VAL A 302 3.90 35.04 -29.64
N PRO A 303 4.54 35.63 -28.62
CA PRO A 303 5.82 35.14 -28.11
C PRO A 303 5.74 33.68 -27.64
N ALA A 304 6.73 32.86 -28.01
CA ALA A 304 6.74 31.43 -27.67
C ALA A 304 6.64 31.14 -26.16
N ASN A 305 7.03 32.07 -25.29
CA ASN A 305 6.96 31.93 -23.82
C ASN A 305 5.65 32.45 -23.20
N SER A 306 4.68 32.89 -24.01
CA SER A 306 3.41 33.46 -23.53
C SER A 306 2.24 32.46 -23.49
N PHE A 307 2.46 31.22 -23.92
CA PHE A 307 1.49 30.15 -23.91
C PHE A 307 2.14 28.82 -23.55
N ASP A 308 1.35 27.84 -23.10
CA ASP A 308 1.81 26.57 -22.56
C ASP A 308 1.71 25.44 -23.58
N LEU A 309 0.71 25.51 -24.47
CA LEU A 309 0.56 24.64 -25.62
C LEU A 309 0.00 25.40 -26.83
N GLY A 310 0.37 24.95 -28.02
CA GLY A 310 -0.18 25.43 -29.29
C GLY A 310 -0.87 24.30 -30.03
N HIS A 311 -1.94 24.62 -30.74
CA HIS A 311 -2.76 23.65 -31.46
C HIS A 311 -3.39 24.29 -32.70
N VAL A 312 -3.55 23.54 -33.79
CA VAL A 312 -4.21 24.02 -35.02
C VAL A 312 -5.48 23.23 -35.32
N PHE A 313 -6.52 23.95 -35.73
CA PHE A 313 -7.71 23.37 -36.35
C PHE A 313 -7.64 23.48 -37.87
N THR A 314 -7.92 22.37 -38.56
CA THR A 314 -8.06 22.34 -40.01
C THR A 314 -9.38 21.67 -40.42
N GLY A 315 -9.67 21.64 -41.71
CA GLY A 315 -10.81 20.88 -42.26
C GLY A 315 -10.63 19.36 -42.09
N GLY A 316 -11.35 18.58 -42.88
CA GLY A 316 -11.12 17.13 -42.95
C GLY A 316 -9.71 16.86 -43.51
N CYS A 317 -8.98 15.97 -42.84
CA CYS A 317 -7.66 15.50 -43.30
C CYS A 317 -7.82 14.17 -44.05
N THR A 318 -6.86 13.86 -44.92
CA THR A 318 -6.85 12.62 -45.72
C THR A 318 -5.98 11.52 -45.12
N ASP A 319 -5.07 11.86 -44.21
CA ASP A 319 -4.03 10.99 -43.65
C ASP A 319 -4.29 10.55 -42.19
N VAL A 320 -4.92 11.42 -41.38
CA VAL A 320 -5.18 11.20 -39.94
C VAL A 320 -6.50 11.85 -39.48
N GLY A 321 -7.02 11.46 -38.32
CA GLY A 321 -8.13 12.15 -37.64
C GLY A 321 -7.70 13.38 -36.81
N GLY A 322 -6.46 13.34 -36.34
CA GLY A 322 -5.74 14.34 -35.55
C GLY A 322 -4.29 13.88 -35.45
N VAL A 323 -3.37 14.71 -34.96
CA VAL A 323 -1.99 14.26 -34.69
C VAL A 323 -1.24 15.15 -33.73
N VAL A 324 -0.40 14.53 -32.91
CA VAL A 324 0.54 15.19 -32.01
C VAL A 324 1.94 14.58 -32.14
N SER A 325 2.96 15.43 -32.08
CA SER A 325 4.36 15.00 -32.02
C SER A 325 5.20 15.86 -31.07
N GLY A 326 4.57 16.51 -30.10
CA GLY A 326 5.23 17.39 -29.13
C GLY A 326 4.40 17.53 -27.87
N GLN A 327 5.05 17.94 -26.78
CA GLN A 327 4.46 17.98 -25.45
C GLN A 327 4.30 19.41 -24.95
N ALA A 328 3.27 19.65 -24.13
CA ALA A 328 3.02 20.91 -23.46
C ALA A 328 4.27 21.37 -22.70
N CYS A 329 4.51 22.68 -22.72
CA CYS A 329 5.62 23.33 -22.01
C CYS A 329 7.03 22.91 -22.43
N THR A 330 7.18 22.18 -23.54
CA THR A 330 8.47 21.87 -24.17
C THR A 330 8.74 22.76 -25.38
N GLY A 331 9.92 22.62 -26.01
CA GLY A 331 10.21 23.25 -27.29
C GLY A 331 9.30 22.80 -28.44
N GLY A 332 8.66 21.62 -28.33
CA GLY A 332 7.72 21.07 -29.33
C GLY A 332 6.25 21.37 -29.05
N LYS A 333 5.92 22.21 -28.08
CA LYS A 333 4.55 22.41 -27.54
C LYS A 333 3.48 22.88 -28.52
N THR A 334 3.85 23.31 -29.73
CA THR A 334 2.93 23.75 -30.79
C THR A 334 2.52 22.63 -31.75
N ARG A 335 3.12 21.43 -31.62
CA ARG A 335 2.94 20.33 -32.57
C ARG A 335 1.70 19.49 -32.25
N GLY A 336 0.52 20.09 -32.41
CA GLY A 336 -0.77 19.41 -32.28
C GLY A 336 -1.80 19.89 -33.30
N VAL A 337 -2.55 18.95 -33.87
CA VAL A 337 -3.50 19.16 -34.97
C VAL A 337 -4.80 18.41 -34.68
N THR A 338 -5.94 19.08 -34.84
CA THR A 338 -7.27 18.46 -34.86
C THR A 338 -7.90 18.65 -36.23
N CYS A 339 -8.31 17.56 -36.88
CA CYS A 339 -8.98 17.59 -38.19
C CYS A 339 -10.50 17.54 -38.03
N HIS A 340 -11.20 18.51 -38.60
CA HIS A 340 -12.67 18.61 -38.50
C HIS A 340 -13.37 17.98 -39.70
N TYR A 341 -13.70 16.70 -39.60
CA TYR A 341 -14.49 15.95 -40.60
C TYR A 341 -16.01 16.00 -40.36
N SER A 342 -16.48 16.69 -39.31
CA SER A 342 -17.90 16.89 -39.01
C SER A 342 -18.22 18.37 -38.79
N SER A 343 -19.47 18.75 -39.04
CA SER A 343 -19.99 20.10 -38.76
C SER A 343 -20.13 20.37 -37.26
N SER A 344 -20.38 19.34 -36.44
CA SER A 344 -20.51 19.48 -34.98
C SER A 344 -19.16 19.68 -34.32
N ILE A 345 -19.02 20.83 -33.65
CA ILE A 345 -17.83 21.14 -32.85
C ILE A 345 -17.75 20.25 -31.62
N ASP A 346 -18.87 20.01 -30.95
CA ASP A 346 -18.94 19.16 -29.76
C ASP A 346 -18.47 17.73 -30.08
N ALA A 347 -18.96 17.13 -31.16
CA ALA A 347 -18.55 15.78 -31.54
C ALA A 347 -17.03 15.67 -31.82
N ILE A 348 -16.45 16.63 -32.54
CA ILE A 348 -15.00 16.64 -32.83
C ILE A 348 -14.18 16.92 -31.58
N VAL A 349 -14.64 17.80 -30.70
CA VAL A 349 -13.92 18.12 -29.47
C VAL A 349 -13.88 16.92 -28.54
N ARG A 350 -15.00 16.23 -28.35
CA ARG A 350 -15.09 15.01 -27.54
C ARG A 350 -14.20 13.90 -28.09
N ARG A 351 -14.26 13.62 -29.39
CA ARG A 351 -13.57 12.49 -30.02
C ARG A 351 -12.11 12.71 -30.40
N VAL A 352 -11.74 13.93 -30.75
CA VAL A 352 -10.41 14.23 -31.34
C VAL A 352 -9.66 15.22 -30.47
N MET A 353 -10.18 16.42 -30.24
CA MET A 353 -9.39 17.46 -29.54
C MET A 353 -8.92 17.02 -28.15
N VAL A 354 -9.81 16.40 -27.36
CA VAL A 354 -9.50 15.94 -26.00
C VAL A 354 -8.51 14.76 -26.03
N HIS A 355 -8.56 13.91 -27.05
CA HIS A 355 -7.59 12.84 -27.31
C HIS A 355 -6.21 13.42 -27.68
N GLU A 356 -6.14 14.33 -28.64
CA GLU A 356 -4.88 14.94 -29.08
C GLU A 356 -4.24 15.78 -27.97
N ILE A 357 -5.02 16.55 -27.21
CA ILE A 357 -4.46 17.30 -26.08
C ILE A 357 -3.89 16.35 -25.02
N ALA A 358 -4.49 15.18 -24.78
CA ALA A 358 -3.90 14.19 -23.86
C ALA A 358 -2.53 13.69 -24.35
N HIS A 359 -2.33 13.48 -25.65
CA HIS A 359 -0.99 13.22 -26.21
C HIS A 359 -0.01 14.37 -25.95
N GLN A 360 -0.46 15.63 -26.01
CA GLN A 360 0.37 16.79 -25.63
C GLN A 360 0.73 16.79 -24.14
N PHE A 361 -0.04 16.08 -23.30
CA PHE A 361 0.25 15.83 -21.89
C PHE A 361 0.89 14.46 -21.63
N GLY A 362 1.42 13.80 -22.66
CA GLY A 362 2.20 12.58 -22.52
C GLY A 362 1.38 11.32 -22.22
N THR A 363 0.08 11.34 -22.47
CA THR A 363 -0.79 10.16 -22.33
C THR A 363 -0.70 9.27 -23.57
N ALA A 364 -0.54 7.96 -23.38
CA ALA A 364 -0.49 6.99 -24.48
C ALA A 364 -1.86 6.37 -24.78
N HIS A 365 -1.94 5.59 -25.86
CA HIS A 365 -3.16 4.86 -26.20
C HIS A 365 -3.46 3.73 -25.22
N SER A 366 -4.74 3.51 -24.93
CA SER A 366 -5.19 2.51 -23.96
C SER A 366 -5.56 1.14 -24.57
N TRP A 367 -5.65 1.02 -25.90
CA TRP A 367 -6.23 -0.14 -26.58
C TRP A 367 -5.21 -1.25 -26.91
N ASP A 368 -5.66 -2.52 -26.93
CA ASP A 368 -4.79 -3.69 -27.16
C ASP A 368 -4.69 -4.13 -28.63
N ASN A 369 -5.80 -4.17 -29.38
CA ASN A 369 -5.78 -4.73 -30.74
C ASN A 369 -6.66 -3.96 -31.72
N CYS A 370 -6.01 -3.22 -32.61
CA CYS A 370 -6.65 -2.46 -33.67
C CYS A 370 -5.98 -2.69 -35.03
N PRO A 371 -6.34 -3.74 -35.78
CA PRO A 371 -5.64 -4.11 -37.01
C PRO A 371 -5.45 -2.99 -38.05
N PRO A 372 -6.44 -2.08 -38.27
CA PRO A 372 -6.26 -0.93 -39.16
C PRO A 372 -5.15 0.04 -38.73
N ALA A 373 -4.79 0.07 -37.45
CA ALA A 373 -3.78 0.94 -36.84
C ALA A 373 -2.53 0.17 -36.37
N MET A 374 -2.32 -1.06 -36.87
CA MET A 374 -1.19 -1.93 -36.53
C MET A 374 -0.47 -2.46 -37.77
N THR A 375 -0.30 -1.61 -38.79
CA THR A 375 0.52 -1.96 -39.97
C THR A 375 2.00 -1.70 -39.69
N PRO A 376 2.95 -2.35 -40.39
CA PRO A 376 4.39 -2.09 -40.20
C PRO A 376 4.78 -0.62 -40.36
N GLU A 377 4.04 0.13 -41.17
CA GLU A 377 4.27 1.56 -41.45
C GLU A 377 3.52 2.50 -40.49
N ASN A 378 2.63 1.98 -39.64
CA ASN A 378 1.72 2.78 -38.81
C ASN A 378 1.28 2.00 -37.55
N ASN A 379 2.22 1.41 -36.81
CA ASN A 379 1.90 0.73 -35.56
C ASN A 379 1.71 1.75 -34.43
N GLN A 380 0.48 1.89 -33.95
CA GLN A 380 0.10 2.87 -32.93
C GLN A 380 -0.28 2.26 -31.59
N ARG A 381 -0.11 0.94 -31.45
CA ARG A 381 -0.31 0.25 -30.18
C ARG A 381 0.80 0.68 -29.20
N ALA A 382 0.40 1.20 -28.05
CA ALA A 382 1.31 1.47 -26.94
C ALA A 382 1.32 0.25 -26.01
N SER A 383 2.28 -0.67 -26.17
CA SER A 383 2.34 -1.92 -25.40
C SER A 383 2.37 -1.72 -23.89
N GLY A 384 3.00 -0.63 -23.41
CA GLY A 384 3.06 -0.24 -22.00
C GLY A 384 1.76 0.35 -21.45
N SER A 385 0.76 0.61 -22.28
CA SER A 385 -0.51 1.27 -21.90
C SER A 385 -1.76 0.55 -22.43
N ALA A 386 -1.60 -0.59 -23.12
CA ALA A 386 -2.66 -1.35 -23.79
C ALA A 386 -3.58 -2.14 -22.82
N PHE A 387 -4.26 -1.45 -21.92
CA PHE A 387 -5.10 -2.03 -20.85
C PHE A 387 -6.55 -2.36 -21.26
N GLU A 388 -7.02 -1.87 -22.41
CA GLU A 388 -8.38 -2.11 -22.89
C GLU A 388 -8.43 -3.17 -24.00
N PRO A 389 -9.37 -4.14 -23.93
CA PRO A 389 -9.48 -5.18 -24.95
C PRO A 389 -9.89 -4.61 -26.32
N GLY A 390 -9.34 -5.18 -27.40
CA GLY A 390 -9.71 -4.80 -28.77
C GLY A 390 -9.47 -3.32 -29.06
N SER A 391 -10.50 -2.63 -29.57
CA SER A 391 -10.50 -1.19 -29.85
C SER A 391 -10.45 -0.30 -28.62
N GLY A 392 -10.74 -0.87 -27.44
CA GLY A 392 -11.15 -0.13 -26.26
C GLY A 392 -12.43 0.69 -26.44
N SER A 393 -12.75 1.45 -25.41
CA SER A 393 -13.94 2.27 -25.26
C SER A 393 -13.69 3.68 -24.74
N THR A 394 -12.58 3.96 -24.04
CA THR A 394 -12.32 5.29 -23.43
C THR A 394 -11.73 6.32 -24.41
N ILE A 395 -11.49 7.55 -23.96
CA ILE A 395 -10.97 8.67 -24.79
C ILE A 395 -9.66 8.31 -25.50
N MET A 396 -8.73 7.59 -24.85
CA MET A 396 -7.44 7.22 -25.44
C MET A 396 -7.49 5.92 -26.26
N SER A 397 -8.69 5.39 -26.47
CA SER A 397 -8.95 4.20 -27.26
C SER A 397 -9.32 4.54 -28.71
N TYR A 398 -9.38 3.53 -29.58
CA TYR A 398 -9.82 3.64 -30.97
C TYR A 398 -11.22 3.07 -31.18
N ALA A 399 -12.11 3.37 -30.22
CA ALA A 399 -13.50 2.96 -30.20
C ALA A 399 -14.20 3.14 -31.57
N GLY A 400 -14.65 2.03 -32.15
CA GLY A 400 -15.42 2.00 -33.40
C GLY A 400 -14.59 1.90 -34.69
N THR A 401 -13.26 1.94 -34.64
CA THR A 401 -12.42 2.05 -35.84
C THR A 401 -11.61 0.80 -36.17
N CYS A 402 -11.64 -0.23 -35.31
CA CYS A 402 -10.82 -1.44 -35.37
C CYS A 402 -11.49 -2.63 -36.10
N GLY A 403 -12.48 -2.35 -36.96
CA GLY A 403 -13.18 -3.34 -37.78
C GLY A 403 -14.21 -4.18 -37.03
N SER A 404 -14.89 -5.09 -37.73
CA SER A 404 -16.05 -5.83 -37.18
C SER A 404 -15.71 -6.83 -36.07
N THR A 405 -14.45 -7.24 -35.94
CA THR A 405 -14.03 -8.30 -35.00
C THR A 405 -13.51 -7.74 -33.68
N ASN A 406 -12.75 -6.62 -33.72
CA ASN A 406 -12.09 -6.06 -32.55
C ASN A 406 -12.75 -4.77 -32.04
N ASN A 407 -13.86 -4.31 -32.63
CA ASN A 407 -14.60 -3.16 -32.11
C ASN A 407 -15.44 -3.55 -30.89
N VAL A 408 -15.14 -2.92 -29.75
CA VAL A 408 -15.85 -3.09 -28.48
C VAL A 408 -17.17 -2.31 -28.48
N VAL A 409 -17.14 -1.09 -29.01
CA VAL A 409 -18.28 -0.17 -29.15
C VAL A 409 -18.23 0.56 -30.49
N SER A 410 -19.38 1.09 -30.93
CA SER A 410 -19.49 1.88 -32.16
C SER A 410 -19.14 3.36 -31.98
N SER A 411 -19.16 3.86 -30.74
CA SER A 411 -18.74 5.21 -30.35
C SER A 411 -18.10 5.12 -28.98
N GLY A 412 -17.02 5.87 -28.76
CA GLY A 412 -16.33 5.92 -27.48
C GLY A 412 -17.19 6.45 -26.35
N ASP A 413 -16.88 5.99 -25.15
CA ASP A 413 -17.36 6.54 -23.89
C ASP A 413 -16.39 7.65 -23.45
N GLU A 414 -16.94 8.83 -23.15
CA GLU A 414 -16.17 10.07 -23.10
C GLU A 414 -15.58 10.38 -21.71
N TYR A 415 -14.76 9.46 -21.20
CA TYR A 415 -13.95 9.58 -19.98
C TYR A 415 -12.56 8.94 -20.19
N TYR A 416 -11.59 9.27 -19.35
CA TYR A 416 -10.25 8.66 -19.38
C TYR A 416 -10.19 7.35 -18.60
N HIS A 417 -9.52 6.35 -19.17
CA HIS A 417 -9.12 5.12 -18.46
C HIS A 417 -8.24 5.46 -17.25
N GLY A 418 -8.32 4.67 -16.18
CA GLY A 418 -7.54 4.89 -14.95
C GLY A 418 -6.03 5.04 -15.16
N HIS A 419 -5.45 4.34 -16.15
CA HIS A 419 -4.04 4.54 -16.54
C HIS A 419 -3.79 5.84 -17.32
N SER A 420 -4.74 6.25 -18.17
CA SER A 420 -4.63 7.52 -18.90
C SER A 420 -4.71 8.72 -17.96
N LEU A 421 -5.52 8.61 -16.90
CA LEU A 421 -5.54 9.59 -15.81
C LEU A 421 -4.18 9.66 -15.10
N ASP A 422 -3.61 8.50 -14.75
CA ASP A 422 -2.28 8.39 -14.13
C ASP A 422 -1.21 9.14 -14.93
N GLN A 423 -1.09 8.84 -16.23
CA GLN A 423 -0.12 9.50 -17.11
C GLN A 423 -0.36 11.01 -17.23
N PHE A 424 -1.61 11.44 -17.46
CA PHE A 424 -1.93 12.85 -17.64
C PHE A 424 -1.67 13.63 -16.36
N ILE A 425 -2.21 13.15 -15.23
CA ILE A 425 -2.11 13.80 -13.93
C ILE A 425 -0.63 13.86 -13.53
N TYR A 426 0.12 12.76 -13.67
CA TYR A 426 1.56 12.74 -13.45
C TYR A 426 2.27 13.83 -14.25
N PHE A 427 2.05 13.90 -15.57
CA PHE A 427 2.71 14.88 -16.43
C PHE A 427 2.38 16.33 -16.05
N SER A 428 1.14 16.58 -15.64
CA SER A 428 0.64 17.90 -15.26
C SER A 428 1.05 18.36 -13.85
N ARG A 429 1.31 17.43 -12.92
CA ARG A 429 1.57 17.74 -11.50
C ARG A 429 3.02 17.51 -11.08
N GLU A 430 3.64 16.46 -11.59
CA GLU A 430 5.02 16.06 -11.24
C GLU A 430 5.98 16.13 -12.43
N GLY A 431 5.45 15.96 -13.64
CA GLY A 431 6.22 15.95 -14.89
C GLY A 431 6.54 17.34 -15.44
N THR A 432 6.78 17.41 -16.75
CA THR A 432 7.29 18.63 -17.41
C THR A 432 6.28 19.78 -17.39
N ALA A 433 4.97 19.49 -17.41
CA ALA A 433 3.93 20.51 -17.41
C ALA A 433 3.58 21.05 -16.00
N SER A 434 4.17 20.50 -14.93
CA SER A 434 4.00 21.05 -13.57
C SER A 434 4.49 22.49 -13.45
N GLY A 435 5.65 22.79 -14.04
CA GLY A 435 6.34 24.07 -13.88
C GLY A 435 5.74 25.25 -14.66
N CYS A 436 4.78 25.02 -15.56
CA CYS A 436 4.14 26.06 -16.36
C CYS A 436 2.69 26.34 -15.97
N ALA A 437 2.05 25.45 -15.20
CA ALA A 437 0.68 25.63 -14.76
C ALA A 437 0.55 26.84 -13.83
N THR A 438 -0.49 27.65 -14.01
CA THR A 438 -0.92 28.60 -12.98
C THR A 438 -1.87 27.87 -12.03
N LEU A 439 -1.43 27.65 -10.79
CA LEU A 439 -2.24 26.99 -9.76
C LEU A 439 -3.24 27.96 -9.16
N LEU A 440 -4.53 27.60 -9.20
CA LEU A 440 -5.60 28.33 -8.51
C LEU A 440 -6.12 27.47 -7.36
N ALA A 441 -6.06 28.02 -6.15
CA ALA A 441 -6.61 27.38 -4.96
C ALA A 441 -8.12 27.23 -5.08
N THR A 442 -8.62 26.08 -4.65
CA THR A 442 -10.05 25.79 -4.51
C THR A 442 -10.36 25.50 -3.05
N GLY A 443 -11.64 25.31 -2.71
CA GLY A 443 -12.00 24.74 -1.42
C GLY A 443 -12.54 23.33 -1.58
N ASN A 444 -11.95 22.56 -2.50
CA ASN A 444 -12.16 21.14 -2.71
C ASN A 444 -10.94 20.36 -2.18
N THR A 445 -11.14 19.14 -1.69
CA THR A 445 -10.07 18.22 -1.32
C THR A 445 -10.15 16.92 -2.13
N GLU A 446 -9.03 16.21 -2.25
CA GLU A 446 -9.02 14.91 -2.91
C GLU A 446 -9.71 13.85 -2.03
N PRO A 447 -10.53 12.96 -2.62
CA PRO A 447 -11.14 11.87 -1.87
C PRO A 447 -10.09 10.82 -1.47
N VAL A 448 -10.43 9.98 -0.49
CA VAL A 448 -9.63 8.82 -0.09
C VAL A 448 -10.38 7.56 -0.42
N VAL A 449 -9.71 6.59 -1.06
CA VAL A 449 -10.22 5.26 -1.39
C VAL A 449 -9.53 4.21 -0.53
N HIS A 450 -10.29 3.17 -0.17
CA HIS A 450 -9.84 2.01 0.58
C HIS A 450 -10.44 0.74 -0.01
N LEU A 451 -9.59 -0.24 -0.31
CA LEU A 451 -10.00 -1.57 -0.74
C LEU A 451 -9.98 -2.58 0.43
N PRO A 452 -11.05 -3.35 0.66
CA PRO A 452 -11.13 -4.35 1.74
C PRO A 452 -10.43 -5.68 1.40
N TYR A 453 -9.40 -5.66 0.54
CA TYR A 453 -8.75 -6.88 0.03
C TYR A 453 -7.26 -6.90 0.34
N GLU A 454 -6.73 -8.10 0.56
CA GLU A 454 -5.29 -8.35 0.53
C GLU A 454 -4.87 -8.73 -0.91
N ASN A 455 -3.66 -8.37 -1.33
CA ASN A 455 -3.18 -8.73 -2.66
C ASN A 455 -2.70 -10.20 -2.72
N GLY A 456 -2.83 -10.83 -3.89
CA GLY A 456 -2.18 -12.11 -4.19
C GLY A 456 -2.97 -13.38 -3.87
N PHE A 457 -4.23 -13.30 -3.45
CA PHE A 457 -5.11 -14.48 -3.30
C PHE A 457 -5.51 -15.09 -4.65
N TYR A 458 -6.10 -16.29 -4.64
CA TYR A 458 -6.57 -16.98 -5.83
C TYR A 458 -8.10 -17.07 -5.93
N ILE A 459 -8.61 -17.03 -7.16
CA ILE A 459 -10.00 -17.37 -7.50
C ILE A 459 -10.05 -18.55 -8.51
N PRO A 460 -11.14 -19.34 -8.52
CA PRO A 460 -11.33 -20.41 -9.50
C PRO A 460 -11.50 -19.91 -10.94
N MET A 461 -11.07 -20.70 -11.94
CA MET A 461 -11.32 -20.40 -13.35
C MET A 461 -12.81 -20.39 -13.70
N GLU A 462 -13.16 -19.68 -14.78
CA GLU A 462 -14.53 -19.58 -15.33
C GLU A 462 -15.61 -19.24 -14.28
N THR A 463 -15.24 -18.48 -13.23
CA THR A 463 -16.13 -18.16 -12.12
C THR A 463 -16.33 -16.63 -12.01
N PRO A 464 -17.58 -16.13 -11.95
CA PRO A 464 -17.85 -14.72 -11.70
C PRO A 464 -17.26 -14.21 -10.39
N PHE A 465 -16.91 -12.92 -10.37
CA PHE A 465 -16.43 -12.25 -9.16
C PHE A 465 -16.97 -10.82 -9.07
N GLU A 466 -16.95 -10.28 -7.86
CA GLU A 466 -17.40 -8.93 -7.55
C GLU A 466 -16.32 -8.18 -6.78
N LEU A 467 -15.98 -6.99 -7.25
CA LEU A 467 -15.06 -6.08 -6.57
C LEU A 467 -15.86 -4.92 -5.98
N GLU A 468 -15.49 -4.48 -4.79
CA GLU A 468 -16.12 -3.41 -4.00
C GLU A 468 -15.04 -2.54 -3.35
N ALA A 469 -15.27 -1.23 -3.33
CA ALA A 469 -14.38 -0.25 -2.72
C ALA A 469 -15.15 0.62 -1.72
N GLU A 470 -14.44 1.18 -0.75
CA GLU A 470 -14.95 2.24 0.10
C GLU A 470 -14.23 3.55 -0.24
N ALA A 471 -14.95 4.67 -0.23
CA ALA A 471 -14.31 5.96 -0.40
C ALA A 471 -15.02 7.05 0.39
N SER A 472 -14.25 8.05 0.81
CA SER A 472 -14.72 9.19 1.59
C SER A 472 -14.17 10.49 1.03
N ASP A 473 -14.99 11.53 1.09
CA ASP A 473 -14.69 12.88 0.64
C ASP A 473 -15.02 13.86 1.77
N LEU A 474 -14.18 14.89 1.96
CA LEU A 474 -14.30 15.80 3.11
C LEU A 474 -15.48 16.77 2.93
N GLU A 475 -15.71 17.23 1.71
CA GLU A 475 -16.79 18.13 1.33
C GLU A 475 -18.16 17.43 1.27
N GLY A 476 -18.16 16.09 1.20
CA GLY A 476 -19.37 15.28 1.04
C GLY A 476 -19.90 15.31 -0.38
N ASP A 477 -19.03 15.48 -1.36
CA ASP A 477 -19.37 15.49 -2.78
C ASP A 477 -19.85 14.10 -3.27
N PRO A 478 -20.73 14.07 -4.30
CA PRO A 478 -21.26 12.83 -4.83
C PRO A 478 -20.20 12.04 -5.61
N LEU A 479 -19.60 11.05 -4.95
CA LEU A 479 -18.58 10.18 -5.52
C LEU A 479 -19.11 9.27 -6.64
N THR A 480 -18.23 8.99 -7.61
CA THR A 480 -18.43 7.93 -8.61
C THR A 480 -17.20 7.04 -8.74
N TYR A 481 -17.43 5.75 -8.97
CA TYR A 481 -16.43 4.69 -8.99
C TYR A 481 -16.34 4.09 -10.40
N CYS A 482 -15.13 3.69 -10.77
CA CYS A 482 -14.81 3.01 -12.02
C CYS A 482 -13.80 1.91 -11.72
N TRP A 483 -14.19 0.66 -11.98
CA TRP A 483 -13.34 -0.52 -11.81
C TRP A 483 -12.80 -0.95 -13.17
N GLU A 484 -11.48 -0.98 -13.36
CA GLU A 484 -10.84 -1.19 -14.66
C GLU A 484 -9.72 -2.21 -14.56
N GLN A 485 -9.54 -3.04 -15.60
CA GLN A 485 -8.47 -4.03 -15.61
C GLN A 485 -7.13 -3.37 -15.96
N MET A 486 -6.07 -3.76 -15.25
CA MET A 486 -4.71 -3.20 -15.37
C MET A 486 -3.70 -4.28 -15.77
N ASN A 487 -4.09 -5.22 -16.64
CA ASN A 487 -3.18 -6.18 -17.22
C ASN A 487 -2.73 -5.78 -18.63
N LEU A 488 -1.45 -5.98 -18.92
CA LEU A 488 -0.84 -5.80 -20.24
C LEU A 488 -0.49 -7.15 -20.86
N ALA A 489 -0.29 -7.16 -22.18
CA ALA A 489 0.30 -8.28 -22.90
C ALA A 489 1.42 -7.82 -23.83
N SER A 490 2.45 -8.67 -23.96
CA SER A 490 3.51 -8.52 -24.96
C SER A 490 2.92 -8.46 -26.37
N ASN A 491 1.96 -9.35 -26.65
CA ASN A 491 1.31 -9.48 -27.96
C ASN A 491 -0.19 -9.14 -27.90
N PRO A 492 -0.75 -8.50 -28.95
CA PRO A 492 -2.16 -8.17 -29.03
C PRO A 492 -3.03 -9.43 -29.09
N SER A 493 -4.16 -9.41 -28.39
CA SER A 493 -5.13 -10.50 -28.33
C SER A 493 -6.38 -10.20 -29.17
N THR A 494 -7.05 -11.23 -29.70
CA THR A 494 -8.33 -11.01 -30.41
C THR A 494 -9.44 -10.84 -29.38
N LEU A 495 -10.32 -9.85 -29.60
CA LEU A 495 -11.48 -9.61 -28.73
C LEU A 495 -12.30 -10.89 -28.52
N GLY A 496 -12.64 -11.21 -27.28
CA GLY A 496 -13.34 -12.44 -26.90
C GLY A 496 -12.45 -13.68 -26.77
N SER A 497 -11.14 -13.58 -27.03
CA SER A 497 -10.18 -14.69 -26.93
C SER A 497 -8.83 -14.21 -26.37
N PRO A 498 -8.81 -13.77 -25.08
CA PRO A 498 -7.59 -13.30 -24.44
C PRO A 498 -6.55 -14.42 -24.35
N ALA A 499 -5.28 -14.06 -24.53
CA ALA A 499 -4.11 -14.92 -24.39
C ALA A 499 -3.12 -14.32 -23.37
N GLY A 500 -2.41 -15.17 -22.62
CA GLY A 500 -1.49 -14.72 -21.56
C GLY A 500 -2.20 -13.80 -20.54
N ASN A 501 -1.62 -12.63 -20.28
CA ASN A 501 -2.19 -11.59 -19.42
C ASN A 501 -2.94 -10.48 -20.18
N SER A 502 -3.28 -10.66 -21.46
CA SER A 502 -4.03 -9.64 -22.22
C SER A 502 -5.34 -9.21 -21.54
N PRO A 503 -5.74 -7.94 -21.69
CA PRO A 503 -6.98 -7.44 -21.11
C PRO A 503 -8.19 -8.22 -21.63
N SER A 504 -9.09 -8.57 -20.73
CA SER A 504 -10.26 -9.42 -20.98
C SER A 504 -11.58 -8.79 -20.55
N PHE A 505 -11.54 -7.66 -19.83
CA PHE A 505 -12.72 -6.94 -19.36
C PHE A 505 -12.72 -5.50 -19.88
N ARG A 506 -13.77 -5.14 -20.61
CA ARG A 506 -14.04 -3.77 -21.06
C ARG A 506 -14.14 -2.79 -19.87
N SER A 507 -13.72 -1.54 -20.07
CA SER A 507 -14.02 -0.43 -19.16
C SER A 507 -15.44 0.14 -19.37
N PHE A 508 -16.10 0.57 -18.29
CA PHE A 508 -17.42 1.21 -18.34
C PHE A 508 -17.43 2.57 -17.64
N PRO A 509 -18.31 3.51 -18.07
CA PRO A 509 -18.39 4.84 -17.46
C PRO A 509 -18.57 4.81 -15.93
N PRO A 510 -17.98 5.77 -15.20
CA PRO A 510 -18.09 5.84 -13.74
C PRO A 510 -19.55 5.91 -13.26
N THR A 511 -19.86 5.19 -12.17
CA THR A 511 -21.21 5.15 -11.59
C THR A 511 -21.18 5.42 -10.09
N ALA A 512 -22.35 5.63 -9.46
CA ALA A 512 -22.41 5.78 -7.99
C ALA A 512 -22.31 4.44 -7.23
N ALA A 513 -22.29 3.30 -7.93
CA ALA A 513 -22.11 2.00 -7.31
C ALA A 513 -20.62 1.81 -6.99
N SER A 514 -20.30 1.54 -5.73
CA SER A 514 -18.94 1.23 -5.26
C SER A 514 -18.44 -0.13 -5.72
N ASN A 515 -19.36 -1.01 -6.12
CA ASN A 515 -19.10 -2.37 -6.54
C ASN A 515 -19.27 -2.58 -8.05
N ARG A 516 -18.53 -3.54 -8.62
CA ARG A 516 -18.69 -4.03 -9.99
C ARG A 516 -18.60 -5.54 -10.04
N VAL A 517 -19.57 -6.14 -10.74
CA VAL A 517 -19.63 -7.57 -11.05
C VAL A 517 -18.98 -7.85 -12.41
N PHE A 518 -18.20 -8.92 -12.49
CA PHE A 518 -17.47 -9.35 -13.68
C PHE A 518 -17.85 -10.78 -14.09
N PRO A 519 -18.37 -10.99 -15.32
CA PRO A 519 -18.91 -9.99 -16.25
C PRO A 519 -20.12 -9.24 -15.69
N ARG A 520 -20.62 -8.20 -16.36
CA ARG A 520 -21.79 -7.45 -15.87
C ARG A 520 -22.94 -8.36 -15.43
N LEU A 521 -23.53 -8.06 -14.28
CA LEU A 521 -24.63 -8.84 -13.69
C LEU A 521 -25.79 -9.12 -14.68
N GLN A 522 -26.06 -8.19 -15.59
CA GLN A 522 -27.08 -8.38 -16.63
C GLN A 522 -26.78 -9.57 -17.55
N ASP A 523 -25.52 -9.83 -17.88
CA ASP A 523 -25.12 -10.97 -18.70
C ASP A 523 -25.26 -12.29 -17.93
N LEU A 524 -24.90 -12.28 -16.63
CA LEU A 524 -25.08 -13.44 -15.74
C LEU A 524 -26.56 -13.81 -15.57
N VAL A 525 -27.42 -12.84 -15.25
CA VAL A 525 -28.87 -13.07 -15.04
C VAL A 525 -29.56 -13.60 -16.30
N ASN A 526 -29.12 -13.13 -17.48
CA ASN A 526 -29.67 -13.56 -18.77
C ASN A 526 -29.00 -14.82 -19.33
N ASN A 527 -27.97 -15.36 -18.68
CA ASN A 527 -27.14 -16.46 -19.16
C ASN A 527 -26.55 -16.19 -20.56
N THR A 528 -26.11 -14.96 -20.81
CA THR A 528 -25.51 -14.54 -22.10
C THR A 528 -24.01 -14.39 -21.98
N SER A 529 -23.27 -14.80 -23.01
CA SER A 529 -21.84 -14.51 -23.12
C SER A 529 -21.60 -13.19 -23.84
N ASN A 530 -20.58 -12.46 -23.40
CA ASN A 530 -20.20 -11.17 -23.93
C ASN A 530 -18.71 -11.18 -24.31
N VAL A 531 -18.40 -11.01 -25.60
CA VAL A 531 -17.01 -11.04 -26.09
C VAL A 531 -16.15 -9.88 -25.54
N ASN A 532 -16.79 -8.86 -24.98
CA ASN A 532 -16.12 -7.72 -24.35
C ASN A 532 -15.72 -7.96 -22.89
N GLU A 533 -16.24 -9.02 -22.26
CA GLU A 533 -15.95 -9.40 -20.88
C GLU A 533 -15.85 -10.93 -20.76
N VAL A 534 -14.62 -11.45 -20.78
CA VAL A 534 -14.35 -12.89 -20.78
C VAL A 534 -13.75 -13.32 -19.46
N LEU A 535 -14.42 -14.27 -18.79
CA LEU A 535 -13.88 -14.94 -17.61
C LEU A 535 -12.65 -15.79 -17.98
N PRO A 536 -11.57 -15.77 -17.20
CA PRO A 536 -10.38 -16.56 -17.50
C PRO A 536 -10.65 -18.07 -17.46
N ALA A 537 -10.21 -18.77 -18.52
CA ALA A 537 -10.33 -20.23 -18.64
C ALA A 537 -9.01 -21.00 -18.37
N TYR A 538 -7.99 -20.28 -17.92
CA TYR A 538 -6.65 -20.81 -17.62
C TYR A 538 -6.01 -20.00 -16.48
N SER A 539 -4.95 -20.52 -15.87
CA SER A 539 -4.25 -19.81 -14.81
C SER A 539 -3.58 -18.54 -15.33
N ARG A 540 -3.84 -17.41 -14.69
CA ARG A 540 -3.28 -16.10 -15.05
C ARG A 540 -3.42 -15.11 -13.92
N ASP A 541 -2.70 -14.01 -14.01
CA ASP A 541 -2.82 -12.91 -13.07
C ASP A 541 -3.91 -11.94 -13.54
N LEU A 542 -4.62 -11.36 -12.58
CA LEU A 542 -5.59 -10.31 -12.79
C LEU A 542 -5.20 -9.11 -11.93
N ALA A 543 -5.17 -7.96 -12.56
CA ALA A 543 -4.89 -6.68 -11.94
C ALA A 543 -6.06 -5.75 -12.20
N PHE A 544 -6.50 -5.02 -11.19
CA PHE A 544 -7.60 -4.06 -11.29
C PHE A 544 -7.27 -2.77 -10.56
N ARG A 545 -7.83 -1.67 -11.07
CA ARG A 545 -7.79 -0.34 -10.47
C ARG A 545 -9.21 0.10 -10.15
N CYS A 546 -9.42 0.62 -8.94
CA CYS A 546 -10.64 1.36 -8.60
C CYS A 546 -10.34 2.86 -8.64
N THR A 547 -10.82 3.56 -9.66
CA THR A 547 -10.74 5.02 -9.76
C THR A 547 -12.00 5.67 -9.18
N VAL A 548 -11.80 6.57 -8.23
CA VAL A 548 -12.86 7.35 -7.58
C VAL A 548 -12.77 8.81 -8.03
N ARG A 549 -13.89 9.39 -8.44
CA ARG A 549 -14.04 10.80 -8.84
C ARG A 549 -14.99 11.50 -7.90
N ASP A 550 -14.60 12.67 -7.40
CA ASP A 550 -15.42 13.47 -6.47
C ASP A 550 -16.61 14.17 -7.14
N ASN A 551 -16.51 14.47 -8.43
CA ASN A 551 -17.45 15.27 -9.21
C ASN A 551 -17.71 16.67 -8.62
N ASN A 552 -16.74 17.25 -7.90
CA ASN A 552 -16.89 18.55 -7.27
C ASN A 552 -17.21 19.65 -8.31
N GLU A 553 -18.06 20.61 -7.91
CA GLU A 553 -18.59 21.64 -8.80
C GLU A 553 -17.60 22.78 -9.10
N GLU A 554 -16.59 23.02 -8.27
CA GLU A 554 -15.49 23.95 -8.55
C GLU A 554 -14.51 23.31 -9.53
N ILE A 555 -13.91 22.19 -9.13
CA ILE A 555 -12.92 21.42 -9.87
C ILE A 555 -12.99 19.96 -9.44
N GLY A 556 -12.97 19.01 -10.37
CA GLY A 556 -12.98 17.59 -10.02
C GLY A 556 -11.59 17.07 -9.67
N ALA A 557 -11.53 16.14 -8.74
CA ALA A 557 -10.38 15.33 -8.40
C ALA A 557 -10.66 13.84 -8.65
N ALA A 558 -9.63 13.12 -9.07
CA ALA A 558 -9.67 11.68 -9.28
C ALA A 558 -8.48 11.02 -8.59
N VAL A 559 -8.75 9.98 -7.81
CA VAL A 559 -7.77 9.15 -7.10
C VAL A 559 -8.03 7.69 -7.41
N TRP A 560 -7.08 6.81 -7.08
CA TRP A 560 -7.26 5.37 -7.30
C TRP A 560 -6.50 4.52 -6.29
N GLU A 561 -6.93 3.25 -6.19
CA GLU A 561 -6.19 2.18 -5.52
C GLU A 561 -6.19 0.94 -6.42
N ASP A 562 -5.05 0.26 -6.45
CA ASP A 562 -4.81 -0.91 -7.28
C ASP A 562 -4.89 -2.18 -6.43
N MET A 563 -5.36 -3.26 -7.05
CA MET A 563 -5.36 -4.60 -6.46
C MET A 563 -4.96 -5.65 -7.48
N SER A 564 -4.41 -6.75 -7.00
CA SER A 564 -4.08 -7.91 -7.84
C SER A 564 -4.40 -9.23 -7.16
N PHE A 565 -4.85 -10.19 -7.97
CA PHE A 565 -5.16 -11.55 -7.54
C PHE A 565 -4.96 -12.51 -8.72
N LYS A 566 -5.04 -13.81 -8.46
CA LYS A 566 -4.69 -14.84 -9.43
C LYS A 566 -5.88 -15.72 -9.76
N VAL A 567 -5.96 -16.17 -10.99
CA VAL A 567 -6.86 -17.26 -11.37
C VAL A 567 -6.06 -18.55 -11.44
N THR A 568 -6.62 -19.64 -10.90
CA THR A 568 -6.04 -20.98 -11.03
C THR A 568 -6.96 -21.91 -11.83
N ASN A 569 -6.38 -22.69 -12.74
CA ASN A 569 -7.08 -23.74 -13.47
C ASN A 569 -7.16 -25.08 -12.70
N THR A 570 -6.63 -25.13 -11.48
CA THR A 570 -6.72 -26.30 -10.60
C THR A 570 -8.01 -26.34 -9.77
N ALA A 571 -8.74 -25.23 -9.75
CA ALA A 571 -10.06 -25.08 -9.12
C ALA A 571 -11.03 -24.36 -10.07
N GLY A 572 -12.32 -24.66 -9.94
CA GLY A 572 -13.40 -24.10 -10.76
C GLY A 572 -13.87 -25.00 -11.91
N PRO A 573 -14.98 -24.61 -12.57
CA PRO A 573 -15.84 -23.48 -12.23
C PRO A 573 -16.71 -23.75 -11.00
N PHE A 574 -16.79 -22.77 -10.09
CA PHE A 574 -17.71 -22.81 -8.94
C PHE A 574 -19.13 -22.53 -9.43
N ARG A 575 -20.11 -23.40 -9.10
CA ARG A 575 -21.46 -23.33 -9.70
C ARG A 575 -22.60 -23.69 -8.77
N VAL A 576 -23.68 -22.91 -8.75
CA VAL A 576 -24.95 -23.22 -8.11
C VAL A 576 -25.71 -24.28 -8.93
N ILE A 577 -25.96 -25.42 -8.31
CA ILE A 577 -26.64 -26.57 -8.93
C ILE A 577 -28.14 -26.52 -8.68
N SER A 578 -28.58 -26.22 -7.45
CA SER A 578 -30.00 -26.20 -7.07
C SER A 578 -30.26 -25.18 -5.95
N PRO A 579 -31.36 -24.42 -6.02
CA PRO A 579 -32.44 -24.46 -7.03
C PRO A 579 -32.02 -23.82 -8.35
N ASN A 580 -32.38 -24.46 -9.48
CA ASN A 580 -31.99 -23.97 -10.81
C ASN A 580 -33.03 -24.26 -11.92
N HIS A 581 -34.30 -24.43 -11.54
CA HIS A 581 -35.40 -24.72 -12.46
C HIS A 581 -36.71 -24.06 -12.02
N SER A 582 -37.50 -23.57 -12.98
CA SER A 582 -38.78 -22.87 -12.72
C SER A 582 -39.90 -23.76 -12.18
N THR A 583 -39.75 -25.08 -12.24
CA THR A 583 -40.69 -26.04 -11.63
C THR A 583 -40.45 -26.22 -10.14
N ILE A 584 -39.35 -25.73 -9.59
CA ILE A 584 -39.07 -25.79 -8.16
C ILE A 584 -39.99 -24.78 -7.45
N ALA A 585 -40.62 -25.24 -6.38
CA ALA A 585 -41.45 -24.42 -5.51
C ALA A 585 -41.10 -24.73 -4.05
N TRP A 586 -40.78 -23.68 -3.30
CA TRP A 586 -40.54 -23.72 -1.86
C TRP A 586 -41.70 -23.03 -1.14
N ASN A 587 -42.14 -23.54 0.00
CA ASN A 587 -43.13 -22.83 0.81
C ASN A 587 -42.43 -22.03 1.91
N VAL A 588 -43.00 -20.89 2.28
CA VAL A 588 -42.52 -20.09 3.43
C VAL A 588 -42.44 -20.96 4.68
N GLY A 589 -41.29 -20.89 5.37
CA GLY A 589 -41.00 -21.68 6.56
C GLY A 589 -40.44 -23.08 6.29
N ASP A 590 -40.36 -23.53 5.04
CA ASP A 590 -39.68 -24.78 4.70
C ASP A 590 -38.19 -24.70 5.04
N TYR A 591 -37.58 -25.86 5.34
CA TYR A 591 -36.13 -26.01 5.43
C TYR A 591 -35.64 -26.73 4.18
N ARG A 592 -34.90 -26.03 3.32
CA ARG A 592 -34.55 -26.46 1.97
C ARG A 592 -33.05 -26.49 1.76
N GLU A 593 -32.60 -27.48 1.02
CA GLU A 593 -31.20 -27.63 0.65
C GLU A 593 -30.89 -26.76 -0.58
N VAL A 594 -29.79 -26.01 -0.49
CA VAL A 594 -29.10 -25.37 -1.60
C VAL A 594 -27.83 -26.18 -1.86
N THR A 595 -27.56 -26.48 -3.13
CA THR A 595 -26.38 -27.27 -3.53
C THR A 595 -25.57 -26.53 -4.58
N TRP A 596 -24.24 -26.63 -4.50
CA TRP A 596 -23.29 -26.06 -5.44
C TRP A 596 -22.12 -27.03 -5.68
N ASP A 597 -21.39 -26.82 -6.77
CA ASP A 597 -20.13 -27.50 -7.05
C ASP A 597 -18.99 -26.78 -6.35
N VAL A 598 -18.35 -27.44 -5.37
CA VAL A 598 -17.19 -26.89 -4.65
C VAL A 598 -16.00 -26.70 -5.60
N ALA A 599 -15.86 -27.55 -6.62
CA ALA A 599 -14.85 -27.43 -7.66
C ALA A 599 -13.41 -27.16 -7.16
N ASN A 600 -12.97 -27.88 -6.10
CA ASN A 600 -11.66 -27.72 -5.43
C ASN A 600 -11.37 -26.32 -4.84
N THR A 601 -12.38 -25.45 -4.70
CA THR A 601 -12.18 -24.10 -4.15
C THR A 601 -11.85 -24.09 -2.67
N ASP A 602 -12.18 -25.17 -1.96
CA ASP A 602 -11.89 -25.46 -0.55
C ASP A 602 -10.46 -25.94 -0.29
N ASN A 603 -9.67 -26.21 -1.34
CA ASN A 603 -8.30 -26.70 -1.21
C ASN A 603 -7.27 -25.57 -1.34
N ALA A 604 -5.98 -25.90 -1.14
CA ALA A 604 -4.86 -24.97 -1.27
C ALA A 604 -4.87 -24.21 -2.61
N LEU A 605 -4.31 -22.99 -2.57
CA LEU A 605 -4.45 -21.86 -3.52
C LEU A 605 -5.71 -21.01 -3.29
N VAL A 606 -6.92 -21.53 -3.58
CA VAL A 606 -8.16 -20.73 -3.44
C VAL A 606 -8.56 -20.61 -1.96
N ASN A 607 -8.45 -21.69 -1.19
CA ASN A 607 -8.68 -21.72 0.25
C ASN A 607 -10.02 -21.08 0.72
N CYS A 608 -11.09 -21.27 -0.06
CA CYS A 608 -12.42 -20.82 0.29
C CYS A 608 -13.09 -21.87 1.18
N GLN A 609 -12.92 -21.74 2.49
CA GLN A 609 -13.50 -22.67 3.46
C GLN A 609 -14.99 -22.41 3.72
N ARG A 610 -15.49 -21.23 3.37
CA ARG A 610 -16.82 -20.76 3.77
C ARG A 610 -17.53 -19.97 2.67
N VAL A 611 -18.86 -20.07 2.64
CA VAL A 611 -19.74 -19.40 1.68
C VAL A 611 -20.94 -18.75 2.38
N ASN A 612 -21.44 -17.66 1.79
CA ASN A 612 -22.72 -17.05 2.13
C ASN A 612 -23.77 -17.44 1.08
N ILE A 613 -25.03 -17.60 1.52
CA ILE A 613 -26.17 -17.90 0.65
C ILE A 613 -27.16 -16.75 0.73
N ARG A 614 -27.41 -16.11 -0.42
CA ARG A 614 -28.36 -15.01 -0.54
C ARG A 614 -29.51 -15.33 -1.48
N LEU A 615 -30.63 -14.66 -1.24
CA LEU A 615 -31.87 -14.78 -2.00
C LEU A 615 -32.22 -13.44 -2.67
N SER A 616 -32.49 -13.54 -3.97
CA SER A 616 -33.14 -12.50 -4.76
C SER A 616 -34.63 -12.79 -4.88
N THR A 617 -35.43 -11.73 -4.98
CA THR A 617 -36.87 -11.81 -5.28
C THR A 617 -37.28 -11.11 -6.58
N ASP A 618 -36.30 -10.55 -7.30
CA ASP A 618 -36.46 -9.69 -8.49
C ASP A 618 -35.84 -10.29 -9.76
N GLY A 619 -35.65 -11.61 -9.80
CA GLY A 619 -35.09 -12.32 -10.96
C GLY A 619 -33.57 -12.42 -10.98
N GLY A 620 -32.88 -11.99 -9.92
CA GLY A 620 -31.42 -12.10 -9.76
C GLY A 620 -30.66 -10.78 -9.91
N TYR A 621 -31.35 -9.64 -9.96
CA TYR A 621 -30.72 -8.33 -10.08
C TYR A 621 -30.28 -7.75 -8.73
N THR A 622 -30.94 -8.11 -7.64
CA THR A 622 -30.53 -7.76 -6.28
C THR A 622 -30.64 -8.96 -5.33
N TYR A 623 -29.77 -9.00 -4.31
CA TYR A 623 -29.72 -10.07 -3.30
C TYR A 623 -29.81 -9.52 -1.86
N PRO A 624 -30.92 -8.85 -1.49
CA PRO A 624 -31.04 -8.18 -0.19
C PRO A 624 -31.31 -9.13 0.99
N ILE A 625 -31.69 -10.39 0.74
CA ILE A 625 -32.06 -11.35 1.79
C ILE A 625 -30.92 -12.35 1.98
N THR A 626 -30.24 -12.28 3.10
CA THR A 626 -29.27 -13.30 3.52
C THR A 626 -30.01 -14.50 4.11
N LEU A 627 -29.81 -15.68 3.53
CA LEU A 627 -30.37 -16.94 4.03
C LEU A 627 -29.41 -17.64 5.00
N LEU A 628 -28.11 -17.53 4.73
CA LEU A 628 -27.06 -18.19 5.48
C LEU A 628 -25.75 -17.39 5.36
N THR A 629 -24.99 -17.28 6.44
CA THR A 629 -23.63 -16.74 6.44
C THR A 629 -22.63 -17.75 6.98
N ASP A 630 -21.40 -17.68 6.49
CA ASP A 630 -20.26 -18.50 6.95
C ASP A 630 -20.52 -20.01 6.96
N ALA A 631 -21.32 -20.50 6.00
CA ALA A 631 -21.56 -21.93 5.86
C ALA A 631 -20.31 -22.62 5.30
N PRO A 632 -19.92 -23.81 5.80
CA PRO A 632 -18.79 -24.55 5.24
C PRO A 632 -18.96 -24.81 3.75
N ASN A 633 -17.88 -24.65 2.98
CA ASN A 633 -17.86 -24.86 1.53
C ASN A 633 -17.85 -26.37 1.16
N THR A 634 -18.90 -27.09 1.56
CA THR A 634 -19.00 -28.56 1.41
C THR A 634 -19.90 -29.00 0.24
N GLY A 635 -20.38 -28.05 -0.56
CA GLY A 635 -21.23 -28.30 -1.74
C GLY A 635 -22.73 -28.35 -1.45
N SER A 636 -23.13 -28.26 -0.18
CA SER A 636 -24.54 -28.18 0.21
C SER A 636 -24.72 -27.50 1.55
N ALA A 637 -25.82 -26.76 1.70
CA ALA A 637 -26.28 -26.26 2.99
C ALA A 637 -27.80 -26.10 3.00
N PHE A 638 -28.40 -26.28 4.17
CA PHE A 638 -29.82 -26.09 4.35
C PHE A 638 -30.15 -24.69 4.86
N VAL A 639 -31.17 -24.08 4.26
CA VAL A 639 -31.65 -22.72 4.56
C VAL A 639 -33.12 -22.73 4.94
N THR A 640 -33.51 -21.83 5.84
CA THR A 640 -34.92 -21.57 6.13
C THR A 640 -35.49 -20.63 5.07
N VAL A 641 -36.61 -21.01 4.46
CA VAL A 641 -37.26 -20.20 3.42
C VAL A 641 -38.00 -19.03 4.09
N PRO A 642 -37.64 -17.77 3.78
CA PRO A 642 -38.23 -16.59 4.42
C PRO A 642 -39.65 -16.31 3.90
N ASP A 643 -40.38 -15.44 4.59
CA ASP A 643 -41.71 -14.95 4.15
C ASP A 643 -41.58 -13.94 3.00
N ALA A 644 -41.15 -14.42 1.83
CA ALA A 644 -40.85 -13.63 0.64
C ALA A 644 -41.46 -14.29 -0.61
N VAL A 645 -42.79 -14.31 -0.69
CA VAL A 645 -43.54 -14.94 -1.80
C VAL A 645 -43.22 -14.24 -3.13
N THR A 646 -42.70 -14.98 -4.10
CA THR A 646 -42.35 -14.48 -5.44
C THR A 646 -42.28 -15.62 -6.46
N GLY A 647 -42.47 -15.30 -7.75
CA GLY A 647 -42.22 -16.23 -8.86
C GLY A 647 -40.84 -16.04 -9.53
N GLU A 648 -40.04 -15.11 -9.02
CA GLU A 648 -38.78 -14.68 -9.63
C GLU A 648 -37.58 -14.91 -8.70
N ALA A 649 -37.66 -15.88 -7.78
CA ALA A 649 -36.59 -16.12 -6.81
C ALA A 649 -35.31 -16.65 -7.48
N ARG A 650 -34.14 -16.17 -7.04
CA ARG A 650 -32.81 -16.67 -7.42
C ARG A 650 -31.93 -16.84 -6.19
N ILE A 651 -31.05 -17.84 -6.22
CA ILE A 651 -30.02 -18.04 -5.20
C ILE A 651 -28.68 -17.56 -5.72
N ARG A 652 -27.93 -16.89 -4.84
CA ARG A 652 -26.51 -16.59 -4.99
C ARG A 652 -25.74 -17.32 -3.90
N VAL A 653 -24.70 -18.04 -4.28
CA VAL A 653 -23.72 -18.60 -3.35
C VAL A 653 -22.40 -17.87 -3.62
N GLU A 654 -21.90 -17.16 -2.60
CA GLU A 654 -20.69 -16.36 -2.70
C GLU A 654 -19.67 -16.81 -1.66
N ALA A 655 -18.38 -16.72 -1.99
CA ALA A 655 -17.32 -16.96 -1.03
C ALA A 655 -17.44 -15.97 0.14
N ALA A 656 -17.23 -16.45 1.37
CA ALA A 656 -17.29 -15.60 2.56
C ALA A 656 -15.95 -14.89 2.84
N ASN A 657 -14.84 -15.43 2.34
CA ASN A 657 -13.47 -14.95 2.51
C ASN A 657 -12.76 -14.66 1.17
N SER A 658 -13.51 -14.55 0.08
CA SER A 658 -12.98 -14.27 -1.27
C SER A 658 -14.04 -13.53 -2.09
N ILE A 659 -13.71 -13.14 -3.32
CA ILE A 659 -14.53 -12.26 -4.17
C ILE A 659 -15.43 -13.00 -5.17
N PHE A 660 -15.27 -14.32 -5.31
CA PHE A 660 -15.96 -15.10 -6.32
C PHE A 660 -17.33 -15.58 -5.85
N PHE A 661 -18.24 -15.78 -6.80
CA PHE A 661 -19.59 -16.28 -6.52
C PHE A 661 -20.20 -16.94 -7.76
N ASP A 662 -21.35 -17.60 -7.57
CA ASP A 662 -22.23 -17.98 -8.67
C ASP A 662 -23.71 -17.75 -8.33
N ILE A 663 -24.55 -17.65 -9.36
CA ILE A 663 -26.00 -17.48 -9.24
C ILE A 663 -26.74 -18.61 -9.94
N SER A 664 -27.90 -18.99 -9.42
CA SER A 664 -28.81 -19.90 -10.13
C SER A 664 -29.15 -19.34 -11.53
N ASN A 665 -29.12 -20.20 -12.56
CA ASN A 665 -29.38 -19.89 -13.97
C ASN A 665 -30.88 -19.70 -14.32
N ASN A 666 -31.81 -20.23 -13.50
CA ASN A 666 -33.26 -20.04 -13.67
C ASN A 666 -33.95 -19.61 -12.39
N SER A 667 -35.02 -18.82 -12.52
CA SER A 667 -35.86 -18.43 -11.39
C SER A 667 -36.71 -19.60 -10.90
N PHE A 668 -37.01 -19.62 -9.61
CA PHE A 668 -37.93 -20.58 -8.97
C PHE A 668 -39.02 -19.86 -8.17
N ASN A 669 -39.98 -20.61 -7.62
CA ASN A 669 -41.12 -20.04 -6.91
C ASN A 669 -40.97 -20.18 -5.38
N ILE A 670 -41.31 -19.11 -4.66
CA ILE A 670 -41.61 -19.14 -3.22
C ILE A 670 -43.11 -18.93 -3.07
N LEU A 671 -43.78 -19.93 -2.48
CA LEU A 671 -45.23 -19.98 -2.26
C LEU A 671 -45.56 -19.70 -0.78
N PRO A 672 -46.76 -19.20 -0.48
CA PRO A 672 -47.22 -19.07 0.91
C PRO A 672 -47.16 -20.42 1.66
N ALA A 673 -46.98 -20.37 2.99
CA ALA A 673 -46.99 -21.57 3.83
C ALA A 673 -48.30 -22.38 3.65
N ALA A 674 -48.17 -23.71 3.55
CA ALA A 674 -49.32 -24.60 3.33
C ALA A 674 -50.09 -24.97 4.60
N ALA A 675 -49.45 -24.86 5.78
CA ALA A 675 -50.01 -25.15 7.10
C ALA A 675 -49.26 -24.35 8.20
N PRO A 676 -49.84 -24.18 9.40
CA PRO A 676 -49.12 -23.59 10.55
C PRO A 676 -47.82 -24.32 10.85
N THR A 677 -46.72 -23.57 10.94
CA THR A 677 -45.37 -24.08 11.19
C THR A 677 -44.54 -23.03 11.94
N TYR A 678 -43.28 -23.32 12.23
CA TYR A 678 -42.35 -22.36 12.82
C TYR A 678 -41.06 -22.25 12.01
N THR A 679 -40.42 -21.09 12.07
CA THR A 679 -39.02 -20.92 11.62
C THR A 679 -38.10 -21.13 12.81
N LEU A 680 -36.91 -21.68 12.57
CA LEU A 680 -35.86 -21.77 13.56
C LEU A 680 -34.54 -21.40 12.88
N ASN A 681 -34.09 -20.18 13.12
CA ASN A 681 -32.83 -19.67 12.63
C ASN A 681 -31.80 -19.73 13.76
N MET A 682 -30.53 -19.87 13.42
CA MET A 682 -29.46 -19.84 14.42
C MET A 682 -28.29 -18.99 13.94
N GLY A 683 -27.50 -18.47 14.87
CA GLY A 683 -26.26 -17.80 14.56
C GLY A 683 -25.38 -17.60 15.80
N PRO A 684 -24.05 -17.52 15.62
CA PRO A 684 -23.32 -17.80 14.38
C PRO A 684 -23.32 -19.31 14.03
N LEU A 685 -23.19 -19.64 12.73
CA LEU A 685 -23.18 -21.03 12.23
C LEU A 685 -21.79 -21.65 12.20
N TYR A 686 -20.75 -20.81 12.16
CA TYR A 686 -19.35 -21.21 12.22
C TYR A 686 -18.63 -20.36 13.27
N GLN A 687 -17.78 -20.98 14.06
CA GLN A 687 -16.89 -20.29 15.01
C GLN A 687 -15.53 -20.98 15.03
N GLN A 688 -14.46 -20.23 14.83
CA GLN A 688 -13.09 -20.69 15.10
C GLN A 688 -12.71 -20.31 16.53
N LEU A 689 -12.21 -21.27 17.31
CA LEU A 689 -11.93 -21.12 18.73
C LEU A 689 -10.54 -21.65 19.06
N CYS A 690 -9.74 -20.82 19.70
CA CYS A 690 -8.42 -21.18 20.23
C CYS A 690 -8.57 -21.74 21.64
N LEU A 691 -8.21 -23.01 21.85
CA LEU A 691 -8.35 -23.63 23.16
C LEU A 691 -7.33 -23.04 24.14
N PRO A 692 -7.71 -22.82 25.42
CA PRO A 692 -9.03 -23.05 26.03
C PRO A 692 -10.06 -21.94 25.70
N ALA A 693 -11.29 -22.32 25.30
CA ALA A 693 -12.34 -21.37 24.89
C ALA A 693 -13.76 -21.74 25.32
N THR A 694 -14.68 -20.79 25.24
CA THR A 694 -16.14 -20.99 25.36
C THR A 694 -16.85 -20.39 24.14
N ALA A 695 -17.99 -20.96 23.74
CA ALA A 695 -18.78 -20.46 22.63
C ALA A 695 -20.28 -20.42 22.92
N GLU A 696 -20.99 -19.55 22.19
CA GLU A 696 -22.43 -19.39 22.29
C GLU A 696 -23.08 -19.42 20.91
N VAL A 697 -24.25 -20.06 20.80
CA VAL A 697 -25.07 -20.08 19.58
C VAL A 697 -26.51 -19.71 19.93
N THR A 698 -27.00 -18.63 19.33
CA THR A 698 -28.36 -18.15 19.54
C THR A 698 -29.32 -18.80 18.55
N PHE A 699 -30.45 -19.30 19.04
CA PHE A 699 -31.57 -19.82 18.27
C PHE A 699 -32.77 -18.88 18.37
N ASN A 700 -33.26 -18.40 17.22
CA ASN A 700 -34.42 -17.53 17.10
C ASN A 700 -35.56 -18.27 16.42
N SER A 701 -36.71 -18.35 17.09
CA SER A 701 -37.90 -18.98 16.54
C SER A 701 -38.93 -17.96 16.05
N GLY A 702 -39.76 -18.33 15.07
CA GLY A 702 -40.83 -17.47 14.56
C GLY A 702 -42.10 -18.27 14.27
N SER A 703 -43.27 -17.65 14.46
CA SER A 703 -44.56 -18.28 14.20
C SER A 703 -45.02 -18.03 12.76
N ILE A 704 -45.35 -19.09 12.02
CA ILE A 704 -45.93 -19.02 10.68
C ILE A 704 -47.38 -19.52 10.73
N LEU A 705 -48.30 -18.72 10.16
CA LEU A 705 -49.74 -18.95 10.21
C LEU A 705 -50.29 -19.21 11.63
N GLY A 706 -49.69 -18.59 12.65
CA GLY A 706 -50.18 -18.63 14.03
C GLY A 706 -49.88 -19.92 14.80
N TYR A 707 -48.85 -20.68 14.41
CA TYR A 707 -48.37 -21.82 15.18
C TYR A 707 -47.85 -21.39 16.56
N ASP A 708 -48.37 -21.99 17.64
CA ASP A 708 -48.18 -21.56 19.02
C ASP A 708 -47.81 -22.72 19.99
N SER A 709 -47.42 -23.87 19.44
CA SER A 709 -47.02 -25.03 20.24
C SER A 709 -45.54 -25.03 20.59
N LEU A 710 -45.18 -25.55 21.77
CA LEU A 710 -43.81 -25.60 22.28
C LEU A 710 -42.85 -26.39 21.36
N VAL A 711 -41.62 -25.90 21.24
CA VAL A 711 -40.51 -26.51 20.52
C VAL A 711 -39.42 -26.88 21.52
N THR A 712 -39.01 -28.15 21.57
CA THR A 712 -37.93 -28.64 22.45
C THR A 712 -36.64 -28.83 21.67
N LEU A 713 -35.53 -28.28 22.16
CA LEU A 713 -34.19 -28.35 21.58
C LEU A 713 -33.27 -29.28 22.39
N SER A 714 -32.43 -30.05 21.70
CA SER A 714 -31.40 -30.89 22.33
C SER A 714 -30.20 -31.13 21.41
N VAL A 715 -28.97 -31.12 21.94
CA VAL A 715 -27.77 -31.54 21.21
C VAL A 715 -27.77 -33.07 21.06
N VAL A 716 -27.56 -33.55 19.83
CA VAL A 716 -27.59 -34.99 19.49
C VAL A 716 -26.28 -35.51 18.88
N SER A 717 -25.34 -34.62 18.54
CA SER A 717 -23.99 -35.02 18.10
C SER A 717 -23.10 -35.45 19.27
N GLN A 718 -22.00 -36.14 18.96
CA GLN A 718 -20.96 -36.45 19.94
C GLN A 718 -20.03 -35.24 20.08
N LEU A 719 -19.69 -34.87 21.32
CA LEU A 719 -18.78 -33.77 21.63
C LEU A 719 -17.46 -34.32 22.19
N PRO A 720 -16.34 -33.58 22.09
CA PRO A 720 -15.07 -33.93 22.72
C PRO A 720 -15.23 -34.20 24.22
N GLU A 721 -14.39 -35.08 24.79
CA GLU A 721 -14.41 -35.32 26.24
C GLU A 721 -14.21 -34.01 27.02
N GLN A 722 -14.89 -33.87 28.16
CA GLN A 722 -14.87 -32.67 29.00
C GLN A 722 -15.55 -31.42 28.42
N THR A 723 -16.18 -31.49 27.23
CA THR A 723 -17.06 -30.41 26.73
C THR A 723 -18.34 -30.34 27.55
N LEU A 724 -18.72 -29.14 28.02
CA LEU A 724 -20.04 -28.90 28.62
C LEU A 724 -20.94 -28.17 27.63
N ALA A 725 -22.16 -28.67 27.44
CA ALA A 725 -23.15 -28.09 26.53
C ALA A 725 -24.50 -27.89 27.25
N ALA A 726 -25.02 -26.67 27.27
CA ALA A 726 -26.28 -26.34 27.94
C ALA A 726 -27.09 -25.26 27.20
N PHE A 727 -28.41 -25.42 27.14
CA PHE A 727 -29.30 -24.35 26.68
C PHE A 727 -29.72 -23.47 27.85
N THR A 728 -29.84 -22.16 27.63
CA THR A 728 -30.47 -21.24 28.59
C THR A 728 -31.91 -21.67 28.89
N GLU A 729 -32.66 -22.03 27.86
CA GLU A 729 -33.98 -22.69 27.94
C GLU A 729 -34.12 -23.74 26.82
N ALA A 730 -34.27 -25.01 27.18
CA ALA A 730 -34.35 -26.10 26.19
C ALA A 730 -35.73 -26.26 25.55
N THR A 731 -36.75 -25.53 26.01
CA THR A 731 -38.11 -25.58 25.44
C THR A 731 -38.68 -24.16 25.32
N ILE A 732 -39.03 -23.77 24.09
CA ILE A 732 -39.40 -22.40 23.74
C ILE A 732 -40.75 -22.35 23.00
N LEU A 733 -41.46 -21.22 23.04
CA LEU A 733 -42.58 -20.96 22.14
C LEU A 733 -42.08 -20.31 20.83
N PRO A 734 -42.74 -20.55 19.69
CA PRO A 734 -42.46 -19.82 18.46
C PRO A 734 -42.55 -18.29 18.67
N GLY A 735 -41.44 -17.59 18.42
CA GLY A 735 -41.26 -16.16 18.72
C GLY A 735 -40.27 -15.88 19.85
N ASP A 736 -39.93 -16.89 20.66
CA ASP A 736 -38.91 -16.80 21.69
C ASP A 736 -37.50 -17.10 21.12
N GLN A 737 -36.49 -16.70 21.89
CA GLN A 737 -35.07 -16.94 21.65
C GLN A 737 -34.46 -17.80 22.76
N THR A 738 -33.47 -18.63 22.45
CA THR A 738 -32.66 -19.37 23.43
C THR A 738 -31.21 -19.48 22.96
N THR A 739 -30.26 -19.67 23.88
CA THR A 739 -28.83 -19.76 23.57
C THR A 739 -28.26 -21.11 24.01
N LEU A 740 -27.50 -21.76 23.13
CA LEU A 740 -26.66 -22.92 23.44
C LEU A 740 -25.28 -22.42 23.88
N GLN A 741 -24.87 -22.73 25.10
CA GLN A 741 -23.53 -22.47 25.64
C GLN A 741 -22.69 -23.74 25.56
N LEU A 742 -21.48 -23.60 25.02
CA LEU A 742 -20.47 -24.65 24.87
C LEU A 742 -19.20 -24.21 25.61
N ASP A 743 -18.69 -25.05 26.50
CA ASP A 743 -17.45 -24.81 27.25
C ASP A 743 -16.40 -25.84 26.86
N PHE A 744 -15.32 -25.36 26.24
CA PHE A 744 -14.17 -26.14 25.80
C PHE A 744 -12.92 -25.84 26.65
N THR A 745 -13.04 -25.14 27.78
CA THR A 745 -11.88 -24.72 28.58
C THR A 745 -11.08 -25.87 29.20
N ALA A 746 -11.70 -27.03 29.34
CA ALA A 746 -11.08 -28.26 29.83
C ALA A 746 -10.74 -29.27 28.71
N VAL A 747 -10.90 -28.87 27.44
CA VAL A 747 -10.52 -29.68 26.28
C VAL A 747 -9.05 -29.43 25.97
N ALA A 748 -8.27 -30.50 25.90
CA ALA A 748 -6.87 -30.51 25.50
C ALA A 748 -6.67 -31.51 24.37
N ASP A 749 -5.61 -31.37 23.59
CA ASP A 749 -5.22 -32.27 22.49
C ASP A 749 -6.30 -32.43 21.39
N TYR A 750 -7.13 -31.42 21.16
CA TYR A 750 -8.12 -31.41 20.08
C TYR A 750 -7.82 -30.29 19.10
N ASP A 751 -7.55 -30.67 17.86
CA ASP A 751 -7.29 -29.76 16.74
C ASP A 751 -8.13 -30.22 15.53
N GLY A 752 -8.97 -29.34 15.00
CA GLY A 752 -9.75 -29.55 13.79
C GLY A 752 -11.26 -29.25 13.90
N PRO A 753 -12.04 -29.65 12.88
CA PRO A 753 -13.46 -29.32 12.77
C PRO A 753 -14.32 -30.11 13.76
N LEU A 754 -15.40 -29.49 14.24
CA LEU A 754 -16.41 -30.07 15.13
C LEU A 754 -17.82 -29.67 14.67
N GLU A 755 -18.69 -30.67 14.45
CA GLU A 755 -20.09 -30.46 14.10
C GLU A 755 -21.03 -30.67 15.30
N VAL A 756 -21.76 -29.62 15.68
CA VAL A 756 -22.76 -29.67 16.74
C VAL A 756 -24.16 -29.70 16.14
N THR A 757 -24.80 -30.87 16.19
CA THR A 757 -26.17 -31.04 15.68
C THR A 757 -27.18 -30.87 16.81
N VAL A 758 -28.09 -29.90 16.65
CA VAL A 758 -29.24 -29.63 17.50
C VAL A 758 -30.51 -30.17 16.84
N GLN A 759 -31.24 -30.99 17.56
CA GLN A 759 -32.56 -31.49 17.18
C GLN A 759 -33.65 -30.60 17.78
N ALA A 760 -34.65 -30.22 16.97
CA ALA A 760 -35.83 -29.46 17.38
C ALA A 760 -37.10 -30.29 17.15
N VAL A 761 -37.83 -30.59 18.22
CA VAL A 761 -39.05 -31.41 18.20
C VAL A 761 -40.26 -30.55 18.58
N ALA A 762 -41.30 -30.59 17.75
CA ALA A 762 -42.55 -29.87 18.01
C ALA A 762 -43.78 -30.74 17.69
N PRO A 763 -44.92 -30.59 18.39
CA PRO A 763 -46.10 -31.41 18.15
C PRO A 763 -46.69 -31.24 16.74
N SER A 764 -47.03 -32.36 16.09
CA SER A 764 -47.71 -32.38 14.77
C SER A 764 -46.88 -31.82 13.61
N LEU A 765 -45.59 -31.59 13.81
CA LEU A 765 -44.61 -31.25 12.77
C LEU A 765 -43.51 -32.31 12.72
N ASP A 766 -42.79 -32.36 11.60
CA ASP A 766 -41.60 -33.20 11.49
C ASP A 766 -40.46 -32.63 12.35
N THR A 767 -39.60 -33.52 12.85
CA THR A 767 -38.42 -33.12 13.61
C THR A 767 -37.42 -32.41 12.71
N PHE A 768 -36.95 -31.24 13.13
CA PHE A 768 -35.92 -30.50 12.41
C PHE A 768 -34.54 -30.68 13.05
N TYR A 769 -33.51 -30.60 12.22
CA TYR A 769 -32.11 -30.61 12.64
C TYR A 769 -31.45 -29.30 12.24
N ARG A 770 -30.48 -28.89 13.05
CA ARG A 770 -29.71 -27.66 12.93
C ARG A 770 -28.26 -27.97 13.26
N THR A 771 -27.35 -27.78 12.32
CA THR A 771 -25.93 -28.05 12.52
C THR A 771 -25.17 -26.73 12.64
N VAL A 772 -24.35 -26.64 13.68
CA VAL A 772 -23.36 -25.57 13.89
C VAL A 772 -21.98 -26.19 13.71
N TYR A 773 -21.08 -25.45 13.10
CA TYR A 773 -19.71 -25.86 12.80
C TYR A 773 -18.75 -25.08 13.71
N PHE A 774 -17.73 -25.75 14.21
CA PHE A 774 -16.64 -25.16 14.98
C PHE A 774 -15.32 -25.60 14.38
N GLU A 775 -14.32 -24.72 14.39
CA GLU A 775 -12.92 -25.08 14.18
C GLU A 775 -12.20 -24.88 15.52
N LEU A 776 -11.76 -25.96 16.15
CA LEU A 776 -11.05 -25.89 17.42
C LEU A 776 -9.56 -25.99 17.13
N VAL A 777 -8.78 -25.03 17.61
CA VAL A 777 -7.33 -24.93 17.37
C VAL A 777 -6.59 -25.09 18.68
N ASP A 778 -5.60 -25.99 18.72
CA ASP A 778 -4.75 -26.19 19.89
C ASP A 778 -3.66 -25.11 19.97
N ASN A 779 -3.66 -24.34 21.06
CA ASN A 779 -2.76 -23.21 21.28
C ASN A 779 -1.77 -23.45 22.43
N ASP A 780 -1.51 -24.71 22.81
CA ASP A 780 -0.49 -25.06 23.79
C ASP A 780 0.88 -25.34 23.13
N PHE A 781 1.83 -24.40 23.28
CA PHE A 781 3.19 -24.54 22.75
C PHE A 781 4.21 -25.01 23.80
N SER A 782 3.77 -25.59 24.91
CA SER A 782 4.63 -25.92 26.06
C SER A 782 5.77 -26.91 25.76
N ASP A 783 5.68 -27.67 24.66
CA ASP A 783 6.70 -28.60 24.19
C ASP A 783 7.86 -27.94 23.38
N LEU A 784 7.81 -26.63 23.13
CA LEU A 784 8.87 -25.91 22.41
C LEU A 784 10.16 -25.85 23.24
N THR A 785 11.29 -26.31 22.69
CA THR A 785 12.60 -26.30 23.35
C THR A 785 13.72 -25.83 22.42
N LEU A 786 14.66 -25.04 22.96
CA LEU A 786 15.84 -24.54 22.26
C LEU A 786 16.96 -25.59 22.30
N LEU A 787 17.52 -25.97 21.15
CA LEU A 787 18.51 -27.05 21.02
C LEU A 787 19.94 -26.51 20.99
N THR A 788 20.36 -25.83 19.93
CA THR A 788 21.73 -25.28 19.77
C THR A 788 21.68 -23.81 19.35
N PRO A 789 22.65 -22.95 19.72
CA PRO A 789 23.69 -23.19 20.74
C PRO A 789 23.14 -23.52 22.12
N ASP A 790 23.89 -24.32 22.88
CA ASP A 790 23.52 -24.66 24.26
C ASP A 790 23.69 -23.45 25.20
N ASN A 791 22.94 -23.44 26.30
CA ASN A 791 23.06 -22.37 27.30
C ASN A 791 24.42 -22.48 28.00
N GLY A 792 25.30 -21.52 27.78
CA GLY A 792 26.68 -21.54 28.29
C GLY A 792 27.72 -22.08 27.34
N GLN A 793 27.37 -22.28 26.07
CA GLN A 793 28.35 -22.62 25.06
C GLN A 793 29.32 -21.44 24.88
N ASP A 794 30.62 -21.73 25.01
CA ASP A 794 31.72 -20.80 24.83
C ASP A 794 32.55 -21.17 23.60
N GLY A 795 33.45 -20.27 23.21
CA GLY A 795 34.35 -20.50 22.08
C GLY A 795 33.64 -20.70 20.74
N ILE A 796 32.41 -20.18 20.62
CA ILE A 796 31.72 -20.16 19.33
C ILE A 796 32.54 -19.27 18.39
N GLY A 797 32.77 -19.72 17.16
CA GLY A 797 33.40 -18.89 16.13
C GLY A 797 32.56 -17.65 15.82
N LEU A 798 32.91 -16.93 14.76
CA LEU A 798 32.17 -15.71 14.40
C LEU A 798 30.84 -16.02 13.69
N SER A 799 30.41 -17.28 13.62
CA SER A 799 29.12 -17.72 13.10
C SER A 799 28.71 -19.06 13.73
N THR A 800 27.40 -19.34 13.82
CA THR A 800 26.89 -20.63 14.33
C THR A 800 25.49 -20.96 13.81
N ASP A 801 25.10 -22.24 13.95
CA ASP A 801 23.78 -22.74 13.60
C ASP A 801 22.87 -22.78 14.84
N PHE A 802 21.62 -22.36 14.67
CA PHE A 802 20.55 -22.36 15.66
C PHE A 802 19.50 -23.43 15.34
N ALA A 803 18.97 -24.13 16.35
CA ALA A 803 17.89 -25.10 16.16
C ALA A 803 16.96 -25.22 17.38
N TRP A 804 15.70 -25.58 17.14
CA TRP A 804 14.66 -25.81 18.16
C TRP A 804 13.76 -27.01 17.78
N THR A 805 12.85 -27.43 18.67
CA THR A 805 11.93 -28.56 18.40
C THR A 805 10.77 -28.17 17.48
N GLU A 806 10.38 -29.11 16.61
CA GLU A 806 9.18 -29.02 15.77
C GLU A 806 7.92 -29.36 16.60
N LEU A 807 6.91 -28.48 16.55
CA LEU A 807 5.61 -28.69 17.18
C LEU A 807 4.52 -28.97 16.13
N PRO A 808 3.62 -29.95 16.38
CA PRO A 808 2.54 -30.29 15.45
C PRO A 808 1.49 -29.19 15.32
N ASN A 809 1.32 -28.37 16.35
CA ASN A 809 0.35 -27.27 16.42
C ASN A 809 0.97 -25.89 16.12
N ALA A 810 2.24 -25.82 15.73
CA ALA A 810 2.91 -24.60 15.28
C ALA A 810 3.08 -24.61 13.75
N GLN A 811 2.70 -23.52 13.11
CA GLN A 811 2.85 -23.33 11.67
C GLN A 811 4.13 -22.57 11.33
N LEU A 812 4.51 -21.62 12.19
CA LEU A 812 5.63 -20.72 11.99
C LEU A 812 6.37 -20.47 13.31
N TYR A 813 7.59 -19.93 13.21
CA TYR A 813 8.40 -19.53 14.36
C TYR A 813 8.99 -18.14 14.17
N ASP A 814 9.09 -17.39 15.27
CA ASP A 814 9.92 -16.20 15.32
C ASP A 814 11.19 -16.49 16.10
N TRP A 815 12.31 -15.97 15.62
CA TRP A 815 13.63 -16.12 16.21
C TRP A 815 14.31 -14.76 16.35
N GLN A 816 15.04 -14.56 17.45
CA GLN A 816 15.77 -13.33 17.73
C GLN A 816 17.14 -13.62 18.33
N LEU A 817 18.12 -12.80 17.97
CA LEU A 817 19.49 -12.76 18.50
C LEU A 817 19.81 -11.32 18.93
N ALA A 818 20.39 -11.15 20.11
CA ALA A 818 20.74 -9.84 20.66
C ALA A 818 22.00 -9.91 21.55
N THR A 819 22.64 -8.77 21.79
CA THR A 819 23.74 -8.64 22.78
C THR A 819 23.24 -8.34 24.20
N SER A 820 21.93 -8.15 24.37
CA SER A 820 21.26 -7.99 25.67
C SER A 820 19.97 -8.82 25.71
N PRO A 821 19.57 -9.31 26.89
CA PRO A 821 18.37 -10.14 27.04
C PRO A 821 17.05 -9.37 26.88
N VAL A 822 17.10 -8.06 26.59
CA VAL A 822 15.91 -7.22 26.35
C VAL A 822 15.41 -7.33 24.91
N PHE A 823 16.29 -7.65 23.95
CA PHE A 823 15.95 -7.76 22.52
C PHE A 823 15.31 -6.47 21.94
N ASP A 824 15.96 -5.33 22.19
CA ASP A 824 15.55 -3.97 21.80
C ASP A 824 16.59 -3.30 20.87
N GLU A 825 17.15 -2.13 21.22
CA GLU A 825 18.29 -1.51 20.52
C GLU A 825 19.53 -2.43 20.46
N SER A 826 19.55 -3.46 21.30
CA SER A 826 20.56 -4.53 21.32
C SER A 826 20.31 -5.68 20.34
N MET A 827 19.25 -5.61 19.54
CA MET A 827 18.94 -6.61 18.51
C MET A 827 20.05 -6.67 17.48
N VAL A 828 20.51 -7.89 17.23
CA VAL A 828 21.61 -8.21 16.31
C VAL A 828 21.05 -8.75 15.00
N GLU A 829 20.13 -9.71 15.11
CA GLU A 829 19.43 -10.30 13.97
C GLU A 829 18.07 -10.85 14.43
N ASP A 830 17.05 -10.68 13.60
CA ASP A 830 15.74 -11.28 13.82
C ASP A 830 15.16 -11.88 12.54
N HIS A 831 14.38 -12.93 12.72
CA HIS A 831 13.68 -13.62 11.64
C HIS A 831 12.27 -13.94 12.13
N TYR A 832 11.28 -13.46 11.39
CA TYR A 832 9.86 -13.71 11.70
C TYR A 832 9.27 -14.66 10.66
N ASN A 833 8.25 -15.43 11.07
CA ASN A 833 7.50 -16.32 10.19
C ASN A 833 8.37 -17.41 9.51
N LEU A 834 9.29 -18.01 10.26
CA LEU A 834 10.10 -19.14 9.78
C LEU A 834 9.25 -20.41 9.71
N ASP A 835 9.29 -21.12 8.58
CA ASP A 835 8.67 -22.43 8.38
C ASP A 835 9.64 -23.60 8.66
N THR A 836 10.83 -23.28 9.15
CA THR A 836 11.88 -24.24 9.52
C THR A 836 12.12 -24.24 11.03
N THR A 837 12.80 -25.27 11.53
CA THR A 837 13.17 -25.41 12.95
C THR A 837 14.67 -25.18 13.20
N GLY A 838 15.32 -24.44 12.31
CA GLY A 838 16.71 -24.08 12.43
C GLY A 838 17.16 -23.09 11.37
N LEU A 839 18.19 -22.30 11.72
CA LEU A 839 18.76 -21.27 10.86
C LEU A 839 20.24 -21.07 11.19
N ARG A 840 21.00 -20.50 10.26
CA ARG A 840 22.36 -20.02 10.50
C ARG A 840 22.34 -18.49 10.46
N SER A 841 23.03 -17.85 11.40
CA SER A 841 23.16 -16.38 11.42
C SER A 841 23.70 -15.87 10.09
N SER A 842 23.04 -14.84 9.52
CA SER A 842 23.48 -14.21 8.27
C SER A 842 24.62 -13.21 8.47
N ILE A 843 24.84 -12.81 9.72
CA ILE A 843 25.91 -11.89 10.11
C ILE A 843 27.04 -12.61 10.85
N PHE A 844 28.22 -12.00 10.79
CA PHE A 844 29.32 -12.38 11.66
C PHE A 844 29.13 -11.78 13.05
N PHE A 845 29.38 -12.58 14.07
CA PHE A 845 29.38 -12.15 15.45
C PHE A 845 30.64 -11.33 15.76
N GLU A 846 30.53 -10.38 16.67
CA GLU A 846 31.70 -9.70 17.23
C GLU A 846 32.50 -10.67 18.11
N GLU A 847 33.83 -10.57 18.06
CA GLU A 847 34.72 -11.35 18.92
C GLU A 847 34.53 -10.97 20.40
N ASN A 848 34.81 -11.91 21.30
CA ASN A 848 34.72 -11.71 22.75
C ASN A 848 33.41 -11.05 23.22
N THR A 849 32.28 -11.50 22.68
CA THR A 849 30.95 -10.90 22.93
C THR A 849 29.94 -11.96 23.38
N LEU A 850 29.15 -11.62 24.39
CA LEU A 850 28.04 -12.40 24.90
C LEU A 850 26.76 -12.13 24.09
N PHE A 851 26.12 -13.19 23.62
CA PHE A 851 24.87 -13.12 22.86
C PHE A 851 23.75 -13.89 23.57
N PHE A 852 22.52 -13.44 23.34
CA PHE A 852 21.27 -14.04 23.80
C PHE A 852 20.40 -14.36 22.60
N TRP A 853 19.74 -15.52 22.63
CA TRP A 853 18.80 -15.88 21.58
C TRP A 853 17.55 -16.56 22.14
N ARG A 854 16.42 -16.38 21.46
CA ARG A 854 15.11 -16.93 21.85
C ARG A 854 14.24 -17.23 20.64
N VAL A 855 13.25 -18.11 20.84
CA VAL A 855 12.26 -18.51 19.83
C VAL A 855 10.86 -18.48 20.44
N ARG A 856 9.83 -18.21 19.63
CA ARG A 856 8.43 -18.51 19.94
C ARG A 856 7.75 -19.20 18.76
N ALA A 857 6.77 -20.04 19.04
CA ALA A 857 5.91 -20.68 18.05
C ALA A 857 4.70 -19.78 17.71
N ILE A 858 4.17 -19.93 16.50
CA ILE A 858 3.00 -19.21 15.99
C ILE A 858 2.10 -20.22 15.26
N ASN A 859 0.80 -20.09 15.47
CA ASN A 859 -0.22 -20.71 14.63
C ASN A 859 -1.32 -19.69 14.31
N GLU A 860 -2.44 -20.15 13.77
CA GLU A 860 -3.59 -19.32 13.41
C GLU A 860 -4.26 -18.60 14.59
N CYS A 861 -3.98 -19.00 15.84
CA CYS A 861 -4.40 -18.30 17.06
C CYS A 861 -3.49 -17.15 17.47
N GLY A 862 -2.35 -17.00 16.79
CA GLY A 862 -1.37 -15.96 17.04
C GLY A 862 -0.08 -16.49 17.67
N PRO A 863 0.81 -15.57 18.09
CA PRO A 863 2.10 -15.95 18.66
C PRO A 863 1.95 -16.46 20.10
N GLY A 864 2.65 -17.55 20.40
CA GLY A 864 2.90 -18.00 21.76
C GLY A 864 3.86 -17.10 22.54
N GLU A 865 4.07 -17.45 23.81
CA GLU A 865 5.05 -16.78 24.66
C GLU A 865 6.49 -17.05 24.19
N TRP A 866 7.37 -16.07 24.39
CA TRP A 866 8.80 -16.24 24.12
C TRP A 866 9.43 -17.23 25.09
N GLN A 867 10.25 -18.15 24.56
CA GLN A 867 11.09 -18.99 25.40
C GLN A 867 12.09 -18.16 26.20
N THR A 868 12.47 -18.67 27.38
CA THR A 868 13.56 -18.05 28.15
C THR A 868 14.84 -18.05 27.30
N PRO A 869 15.51 -16.90 27.12
CA PRO A 869 16.69 -16.81 26.27
C PRO A 869 17.81 -17.74 26.73
N LYS A 870 18.49 -18.39 25.78
CA LYS A 870 19.79 -19.04 26.01
C LYS A 870 20.91 -18.05 25.71
N ALA A 871 22.02 -18.15 26.45
CA ALA A 871 23.21 -17.31 26.22
C ALA A 871 24.42 -18.14 25.74
N PHE A 872 25.21 -17.57 24.84
CA PHE A 872 26.49 -18.12 24.37
C PHE A 872 27.53 -17.01 24.20
N HIS A 873 28.81 -17.37 24.15
CA HIS A 873 29.91 -16.40 24.01
C HIS A 873 30.82 -16.75 22.84
N THR A 874 31.24 -15.73 22.09
CA THR A 874 32.14 -15.89 20.95
C THR A 874 33.60 -16.06 21.39
N VAL A 875 34.43 -16.59 20.50
CA VAL A 875 35.87 -16.77 20.74
C VAL A 875 36.57 -15.43 20.99
N ASN A 876 37.59 -15.44 21.84
CA ASN A 876 38.49 -14.31 22.06
C ASN A 876 39.70 -14.48 21.11
N ALA A 877 39.72 -13.69 20.03
CA ALA A 877 40.76 -13.73 19.00
C ALA A 877 41.57 -12.43 18.98
N ILE A 878 42.86 -12.52 18.63
CA ILE A 878 43.68 -11.36 18.27
C ILE A 878 44.18 -11.61 16.86
N CYS A 879 43.70 -10.82 15.91
CA CYS A 879 44.01 -10.98 14.49
C CYS A 879 45.00 -9.90 14.02
N ALA A 880 46.03 -10.29 13.27
CA ALA A 880 47.06 -9.39 12.76
C ALA A 880 47.06 -9.36 11.22
N PRO A 881 46.65 -8.25 10.58
CA PRO A 881 46.62 -8.16 9.13
C PRO A 881 48.03 -8.00 8.56
N ASN A 882 48.32 -8.72 7.49
CA ASN A 882 49.53 -8.61 6.68
C ASN A 882 49.09 -8.34 5.24
N GLU A 883 49.80 -7.45 4.54
CA GLU A 883 49.49 -7.09 3.16
C GLU A 883 50.62 -7.50 2.21
N ALA A 884 50.29 -7.82 0.96
CA ALA A 884 51.30 -8.12 -0.04
C ALA A 884 51.99 -6.84 -0.56
N GLU A 885 53.33 -6.86 -0.62
CA GLU A 885 54.14 -5.69 -1.00
C GLU A 885 54.47 -5.64 -2.51
N ASP A 886 54.21 -6.70 -3.26
CA ASP A 886 54.60 -6.85 -4.67
C ASP A 886 53.50 -6.49 -5.68
N LEU A 887 52.48 -5.76 -5.22
CA LEU A 887 51.30 -5.39 -5.98
C LEU A 887 51.44 -4.00 -6.67
N PRO A 888 50.79 -3.77 -7.84
CA PRO A 888 49.94 -4.71 -8.56
C PRO A 888 50.75 -5.71 -9.40
N VAL A 889 50.31 -6.98 -9.44
CA VAL A 889 50.89 -8.02 -10.31
C VAL A 889 50.07 -8.12 -11.59
N ASN A 890 50.65 -7.70 -12.71
CA ASN A 890 49.97 -7.67 -14.01
C ASN A 890 49.66 -9.07 -14.57
N ILE A 891 48.42 -9.28 -15.01
CA ILE A 891 47.93 -10.48 -15.70
C ILE A 891 47.84 -10.18 -17.22
N PRO A 892 48.67 -10.82 -18.07
CA PRO A 892 48.65 -10.55 -19.51
C PRO A 892 47.31 -10.91 -20.19
N GLY A 893 46.79 -10.01 -21.03
CA GLY A 893 45.58 -10.24 -21.85
C GLY A 893 45.82 -11.05 -23.14
N THR A 894 47.09 -11.27 -23.52
CA THR A 894 47.47 -11.99 -24.76
C THR A 894 48.60 -12.97 -24.49
N GLY A 895 48.47 -14.23 -24.96
CA GLY A 895 49.49 -15.27 -24.80
C GLY A 895 48.91 -16.62 -24.38
N PRO A 896 49.73 -17.62 -24.04
CA PRO A 896 49.24 -18.83 -23.37
C PRO A 896 48.57 -18.46 -22.04
N LEU A 897 47.57 -19.25 -21.61
CA LEU A 897 46.82 -19.05 -20.35
C LEU A 897 47.74 -18.63 -19.19
N PRO A 898 47.72 -17.35 -18.77
CA PRO A 898 48.71 -16.85 -17.83
C PRO A 898 48.47 -17.43 -16.43
N THR A 899 49.57 -17.75 -15.75
CA THR A 899 49.59 -17.99 -14.31
C THR A 899 50.52 -16.95 -13.71
N VAL A 900 50.00 -16.15 -12.79
CA VAL A 900 50.78 -15.15 -12.05
C VAL A 900 50.78 -15.48 -10.57
N THR A 901 51.80 -15.01 -9.87
CA THR A 901 51.92 -15.19 -8.42
C THR A 901 52.24 -13.86 -7.76
N SER A 902 51.66 -13.62 -6.59
CA SER A 902 52.01 -12.53 -5.70
C SER A 902 52.46 -13.11 -4.35
N SER A 903 53.40 -12.45 -3.68
CA SER A 903 54.02 -12.93 -2.45
C SER A 903 53.86 -11.95 -1.28
N LEU A 904 53.57 -12.50 -0.11
CA LEU A 904 53.42 -11.77 1.16
C LEU A 904 54.38 -12.38 2.18
N THR A 905 55.19 -11.54 2.85
CA THR A 905 56.17 -12.01 3.84
C THR A 905 55.67 -11.76 5.26
N VAL A 906 55.50 -12.84 6.04
CA VAL A 906 55.11 -12.77 7.46
C VAL A 906 56.39 -12.89 8.31
N PRO A 907 56.76 -11.85 9.08
CA PRO A 907 58.06 -11.79 9.76
C PRO A 907 58.12 -12.57 11.09
N PHE A 908 56.97 -12.92 11.68
CA PHE A 908 56.87 -13.57 12.99
C PHE A 908 56.48 -15.05 12.86
N ALA A 909 56.89 -15.85 13.84
CA ALA A 909 56.50 -17.26 13.95
C ALA A 909 55.41 -17.44 15.01
N GLY A 910 54.26 -17.96 14.59
CA GLY A 910 53.18 -18.46 15.44
C GLY A 910 52.61 -19.75 14.85
N GLU A 911 51.99 -20.58 15.69
CA GLU A 911 51.20 -21.73 15.24
C GLU A 911 49.85 -21.23 14.75
N ILE A 912 49.45 -21.62 13.54
CA ILE A 912 48.21 -21.18 12.92
C ILE A 912 47.04 -21.90 13.57
N SER A 913 46.13 -21.15 14.21
CA SER A 913 44.81 -21.65 14.63
C SER A 913 43.72 -21.36 13.61
N ASP A 914 43.82 -20.22 12.92
CA ASP A 914 42.87 -19.78 11.88
C ASP A 914 43.56 -18.83 10.88
N VAL A 915 43.10 -18.82 9.63
CA VAL A 915 43.65 -17.98 8.54
C VAL A 915 42.50 -17.36 7.77
N ASN A 916 42.47 -16.03 7.74
CA ASN A 916 41.49 -15.26 7.00
C ASN A 916 42.15 -14.47 5.86
N ILE A 917 41.43 -14.34 4.75
CA ILE A 917 41.78 -13.44 3.65
C ILE A 917 40.74 -12.33 3.65
N PRO A 918 40.97 -11.23 4.38
CA PRO A 918 39.94 -10.20 4.59
C PRO A 918 39.55 -9.51 3.28
N TYR A 919 40.45 -9.48 2.30
CA TYR A 919 40.19 -8.93 0.97
C TYR A 919 41.11 -9.56 -0.08
N LEU A 920 40.58 -9.72 -1.28
CA LEU A 920 41.27 -10.11 -2.50
C LEU A 920 40.63 -9.38 -3.67
N ASN A 921 41.43 -8.65 -4.43
CA ASN A 921 41.00 -7.92 -5.61
C ASN A 921 41.82 -8.35 -6.84
N VAL A 922 41.15 -8.98 -7.80
CA VAL A 922 41.72 -9.42 -9.08
C VAL A 922 40.85 -8.89 -10.21
N SER A 923 41.43 -8.19 -11.17
CA SER A 923 40.74 -7.71 -12.37
C SER A 923 41.20 -8.47 -13.61
N TYR A 924 40.30 -8.75 -14.55
CA TYR A 924 40.58 -9.30 -15.90
C TYR A 924 39.32 -9.26 -16.78
N GLN A 925 39.39 -8.79 -18.04
CA GLN A 925 38.18 -8.69 -18.87
C GLN A 925 38.17 -9.70 -20.02
N PRO A 926 37.15 -10.56 -20.19
CA PRO A 926 36.17 -10.97 -19.18
C PRO A 926 36.75 -11.99 -18.19
N ILE A 927 36.30 -12.00 -16.93
CA ILE A 927 36.55 -13.11 -16.00
C ILE A 927 35.65 -14.28 -16.40
N GLN A 928 36.14 -15.18 -17.25
CA GLN A 928 35.39 -16.38 -17.64
C GLN A 928 35.75 -17.60 -16.79
N ASN A 929 37.04 -17.83 -16.51
CA ASN A 929 37.42 -19.00 -15.74
C ASN A 929 38.77 -18.76 -15.04
N PHE A 930 38.74 -18.74 -13.71
CA PHE A 930 39.90 -18.48 -12.87
C PHE A 930 40.04 -19.55 -11.81
N ARG A 931 41.29 -19.86 -11.48
CA ARG A 931 41.65 -20.58 -10.27
C ARG A 931 42.55 -19.73 -9.40
N ILE A 932 42.15 -19.56 -8.16
CA ILE A 932 42.90 -18.80 -7.15
C ILE A 932 43.33 -19.80 -6.08
N THR A 933 44.61 -19.83 -5.76
CA THR A 933 45.21 -20.78 -4.82
C THR A 933 46.13 -20.04 -3.85
N LEU A 934 45.97 -20.28 -2.55
CA LEU A 934 46.92 -19.85 -1.52
C LEU A 934 47.96 -20.95 -1.27
N ILE A 935 49.22 -20.57 -1.10
CA ILE A 935 50.33 -21.50 -0.83
C ILE A 935 51.08 -21.04 0.42
N SER A 936 51.18 -21.95 1.42
CA SER A 936 51.88 -21.69 2.68
C SER A 936 53.42 -21.73 2.53
N PRO A 937 54.18 -21.17 3.49
CA PRO A 937 55.65 -21.26 3.50
C PRO A 937 56.20 -22.70 3.54
N GLN A 938 55.38 -23.66 3.99
CA GLN A 938 55.72 -25.09 4.04
C GLN A 938 55.33 -25.85 2.75
N GLY A 939 54.60 -25.18 1.84
CA GLY A 939 54.23 -25.71 0.53
C GLY A 939 52.83 -26.33 0.46
N THR A 940 51.98 -26.14 1.47
CA THR A 940 50.58 -26.57 1.44
C THR A 940 49.79 -25.64 0.52
N GLU A 941 49.08 -26.20 -0.47
CA GLU A 941 48.23 -25.45 -1.42
C GLU A 941 46.76 -25.58 -1.03
N VAL A 942 46.01 -24.47 -1.01
CA VAL A 942 44.56 -24.41 -0.74
C VAL A 942 43.87 -23.66 -1.88
N VAL A 943 42.89 -24.28 -2.53
CA VAL A 943 42.12 -23.65 -3.61
C VAL A 943 41.02 -22.76 -3.01
N LEU A 944 41.14 -21.45 -3.19
CA LEU A 944 40.18 -20.48 -2.65
C LEU A 944 38.96 -20.32 -3.58
N TYR A 945 39.21 -20.31 -4.88
CA TYR A 945 38.18 -20.14 -5.92
C TYR A 945 38.51 -21.00 -7.14
N ASP A 946 37.52 -21.73 -7.66
CA ASP A 946 37.61 -22.56 -8.87
C ASP A 946 36.26 -22.54 -9.60
N GLY A 947 36.03 -21.53 -10.44
CA GLY A 947 34.69 -21.29 -10.99
C GLY A 947 34.61 -20.38 -12.20
N ASN A 948 33.38 -20.30 -12.73
CA ASN A 948 32.99 -19.57 -13.93
C ASN A 948 31.74 -18.71 -13.61
N CYS A 949 31.94 -17.43 -13.29
CA CYS A 949 30.86 -16.46 -13.13
C CYS A 949 30.82 -15.59 -14.38
N PHE A 950 29.77 -15.67 -15.21
CA PHE A 950 29.69 -14.92 -16.46
C PHE A 950 29.15 -13.49 -16.23
N GLY A 951 29.99 -12.48 -16.42
CA GLY A 951 29.53 -11.09 -16.60
C GLY A 951 30.37 -9.99 -15.97
N THR A 952 31.35 -10.32 -15.12
CA THR A 952 32.18 -9.30 -14.46
C THR A 952 33.64 -9.34 -14.86
N ASP A 953 34.30 -8.22 -14.57
CA ASP A 953 35.68 -7.92 -14.91
C ASP A 953 36.59 -7.90 -13.68
N GLN A 954 36.00 -8.20 -12.51
CA GLN A 954 36.61 -8.07 -11.20
C GLN A 954 36.12 -9.18 -10.27
N VAL A 955 37.05 -9.71 -9.47
CA VAL A 955 36.82 -10.50 -8.27
C VAL A 955 37.27 -9.63 -7.10
N ALA A 956 36.35 -9.18 -6.27
CA ALA A 956 36.60 -8.36 -5.09
C ALA A 956 35.87 -8.97 -3.88
N ILE A 957 36.51 -9.88 -3.16
CA ILE A 957 35.91 -10.67 -2.07
C ILE A 957 36.94 -11.01 -0.99
N GLY A 958 36.49 -11.46 0.17
CA GLY A 958 37.31 -12.12 1.19
C GLY A 958 37.06 -13.63 1.28
N PHE A 959 37.91 -14.35 2.02
CA PHE A 959 37.72 -15.76 2.35
C PHE A 959 37.93 -16.06 3.83
N ASP A 960 37.01 -16.86 4.39
CA ASP A 960 37.03 -17.36 5.77
C ASP A 960 36.23 -18.68 5.79
N ASP A 961 36.71 -19.69 6.51
CA ASP A 961 36.01 -20.98 6.68
C ASP A 961 34.67 -20.83 7.41
N ASP A 962 34.57 -19.84 8.30
CA ASP A 962 33.40 -19.56 9.12
C ASP A 962 32.37 -18.64 8.43
N ALA A 963 32.65 -18.20 7.19
CA ALA A 963 31.76 -17.29 6.47
C ALA A 963 30.34 -17.84 6.28
N PRO A 964 29.30 -16.98 6.42
CA PRO A 964 27.90 -17.43 6.39
C PRO A 964 27.48 -17.92 5.01
N SER A 965 28.10 -17.39 3.95
CA SER A 965 27.71 -17.63 2.56
C SER A 965 28.81 -18.36 1.76
N ALA A 966 28.39 -19.22 0.83
CA ALA A 966 29.25 -19.67 -0.25
C ALA A 966 29.36 -18.57 -1.33
N ILE A 967 30.42 -18.62 -2.14
CA ILE A 967 30.70 -17.62 -3.18
C ILE A 967 29.49 -17.51 -4.11
N THR A 968 28.88 -16.33 -4.15
CA THR A 968 27.76 -16.01 -5.05
C THR A 968 28.28 -15.23 -6.25
N CYS A 969 27.80 -15.56 -7.45
CA CYS A 969 28.19 -14.86 -8.67
C CYS A 969 27.29 -13.62 -8.89
N PRO A 970 27.85 -12.43 -9.21
CA PRO A 970 29.28 -12.15 -9.35
C PRO A 970 29.99 -11.85 -8.02
N PRO A 971 31.25 -12.27 -7.85
CA PRO A 971 32.02 -12.05 -6.62
C PRO A 971 32.73 -10.68 -6.64
N ASP A 972 31.99 -9.57 -6.65
CA ASP A 972 32.52 -8.20 -6.70
C ASP A 972 31.96 -7.24 -5.64
N ASP A 973 31.29 -7.79 -4.63
CA ASP A 973 30.58 -7.08 -3.55
C ASP A 973 31.47 -6.73 -2.34
N GLY A 974 32.70 -7.22 -2.28
CA GLY A 974 33.63 -6.98 -1.18
C GLY A 974 33.32 -7.76 0.10
N ILE A 975 32.43 -8.75 0.06
CA ILE A 975 32.08 -9.56 1.24
C ILE A 975 32.96 -10.82 1.36
N VAL A 976 32.97 -11.42 2.55
CA VAL A 976 33.76 -12.61 2.86
C VAL A 976 32.93 -13.87 2.61
N PHE A 977 33.50 -14.83 1.88
CA PHE A 977 32.84 -16.08 1.51
C PHE A 977 33.62 -17.32 1.95
N ARG A 978 32.95 -18.47 2.03
CA ARG A 978 33.65 -19.73 2.24
C ARG A 978 34.54 -20.09 1.04
N PRO A 979 35.81 -20.44 1.26
CA PRO A 979 36.71 -20.85 0.18
C PRO A 979 36.25 -22.20 -0.41
N HIS A 980 36.68 -22.47 -1.65
CA HIS A 980 36.38 -23.75 -2.32
C HIS A 980 36.95 -24.97 -1.58
N GLU A 981 38.16 -24.84 -1.05
CA GLU A 981 38.79 -25.76 -0.09
C GLU A 981 39.02 -25.04 1.24
N PRO A 982 38.75 -25.69 2.38
CA PRO A 982 38.82 -25.03 3.68
C PRO A 982 40.26 -24.62 4.04
N LEU A 983 40.42 -23.41 4.57
CA LEU A 983 41.68 -22.82 5.05
C LEU A 983 42.21 -23.52 6.32
N SER A 984 41.35 -24.18 7.09
CA SER A 984 41.68 -24.98 8.28
C SER A 984 42.67 -26.12 8.02
N VAL A 985 42.92 -26.49 6.76
CA VAL A 985 44.03 -27.40 6.40
C VAL A 985 45.41 -26.85 6.73
N LEU A 986 45.52 -25.52 6.93
CA LEU A 986 46.73 -24.81 7.34
C LEU A 986 46.93 -24.78 8.86
N ALA A 987 45.96 -25.29 9.64
CA ALA A 987 46.05 -25.31 11.09
C ALA A 987 47.25 -26.16 11.58
N GLY A 988 47.97 -25.66 12.57
CA GLY A 988 49.18 -26.28 13.12
C GLY A 988 50.48 -26.00 12.33
N GLU A 989 50.40 -25.31 11.19
CA GLU A 989 51.57 -24.81 10.48
C GLU A 989 52.17 -23.55 11.13
N SER A 990 53.43 -23.23 10.83
CA SER A 990 54.06 -21.97 11.24
C SER A 990 53.65 -20.83 10.29
N SER A 991 53.18 -19.71 10.84
CA SER A 991 52.83 -18.50 10.07
C SER A 991 54.04 -17.81 9.43
N GLN A 992 55.26 -18.00 9.96
CA GLN A 992 56.47 -17.32 9.48
C GLN A 992 56.90 -17.79 8.09
N GLY A 993 57.14 -16.83 7.19
CA GLY A 993 57.75 -17.09 5.89
C GLY A 993 57.04 -16.37 4.75
N ILE A 994 57.27 -16.86 3.53
CA ILE A 994 56.70 -16.28 2.30
C ILE A 994 55.44 -17.06 1.94
N TRP A 995 54.30 -16.39 2.01
CA TRP A 995 53.01 -16.85 1.51
C TRP A 995 52.86 -16.46 0.04
N THR A 996 52.29 -17.32 -0.78
CA THR A 996 52.14 -17.07 -2.22
C THR A 996 50.69 -17.23 -2.65
N LEU A 997 50.11 -16.17 -3.22
CA LEU A 997 48.84 -16.24 -3.92
C LEU A 997 49.09 -16.53 -5.40
N LYS A 998 48.54 -17.62 -5.91
CA LYS A 998 48.65 -18.07 -7.31
C LYS A 998 47.31 -17.88 -8.01
N VAL A 999 47.30 -17.05 -9.05
CA VAL A 999 46.12 -16.81 -9.90
C VAL A 999 46.38 -17.40 -11.28
N LYS A 1000 45.54 -18.33 -11.71
CA LYS A 1000 45.63 -19.02 -13.00
C LYS A 1000 44.37 -18.78 -13.81
N VAL A 1001 44.54 -18.25 -15.01
CA VAL A 1001 43.46 -18.16 -16.01
C VAL A 1001 43.28 -19.54 -16.62
N LEU A 1002 42.06 -20.09 -16.57
CA LEU A 1002 41.75 -21.45 -17.03
C LEU A 1002 41.18 -21.48 -18.45
N GLU A 1003 40.59 -20.39 -18.91
CA GLU A 1003 40.07 -20.21 -20.26
C GLU A 1003 40.25 -18.75 -20.69
N SER A 1004 40.58 -18.49 -21.96
CA SER A 1004 40.74 -17.13 -22.46
C SER A 1004 39.95 -16.88 -23.74
N GLY A 1005 39.16 -15.80 -23.75
CA GLY A 1005 38.57 -15.18 -24.93
C GLY A 1005 39.09 -13.75 -25.05
N PHE A 1006 39.90 -13.47 -26.08
CA PHE A 1006 40.52 -12.17 -26.44
C PHE A 1006 40.18 -10.94 -25.56
N GLY A 1007 40.77 -10.90 -24.37
CA GLY A 1007 40.43 -9.96 -23.31
C GLY A 1007 41.45 -8.85 -23.06
N ALA A 1008 41.06 -7.80 -22.32
CA ALA A 1008 41.98 -6.75 -21.86
C ALA A 1008 42.89 -7.29 -20.73
N PRO A 1009 44.17 -6.83 -20.62
CA PRO A 1009 45.03 -7.21 -19.50
C PRO A 1009 44.42 -6.76 -18.16
N GLY A 1010 44.68 -7.53 -17.12
CA GLY A 1010 44.20 -7.27 -15.76
C GLY A 1010 45.34 -7.28 -14.74
N ALA A 1011 45.02 -7.30 -13.45
CA ALA A 1011 46.02 -7.38 -12.39
C ALA A 1011 45.45 -7.95 -11.08
N ILE A 1012 46.34 -8.53 -10.25
CA ILE A 1012 46.09 -8.65 -8.81
C ILE A 1012 46.37 -7.26 -8.22
N SER A 1013 45.34 -6.61 -7.68
CA SER A 1013 45.40 -5.23 -7.20
C SER A 1013 45.63 -5.12 -5.70
N SER A 1014 45.04 -6.02 -4.91
CA SER A 1014 45.17 -6.05 -3.46
C SER A 1014 44.88 -7.47 -2.94
N TRP A 1015 45.65 -7.94 -1.97
CA TRP A 1015 45.26 -9.06 -1.11
C TRP A 1015 46.07 -9.02 0.19
N GLY A 1016 45.52 -9.63 1.23
CA GLY A 1016 46.16 -9.73 2.55
C GLY A 1016 45.85 -11.06 3.22
N LEU A 1017 46.60 -11.35 4.27
CA LEU A 1017 46.36 -12.48 5.16
C LEU A 1017 46.24 -11.98 6.59
N GLU A 1018 45.30 -12.55 7.31
CA GLU A 1018 45.09 -12.34 8.71
C GLU A 1018 45.22 -13.67 9.44
N PHE A 1019 46.07 -13.70 10.47
CA PHE A 1019 46.22 -14.86 11.34
C PHE A 1019 45.62 -14.52 12.68
N CYS A 1020 44.66 -15.33 13.13
CA CYS A 1020 44.03 -15.16 14.42
C CYS A 1020 44.61 -16.17 15.41
N ALA A 1021 45.02 -15.69 16.59
CA ALA A 1021 45.39 -16.53 17.72
C ALA A 1021 44.26 -16.53 18.75
N THR A 1022 43.73 -17.70 19.08
CA THR A 1022 42.68 -17.82 20.09
C THR A 1022 43.28 -17.88 21.49
N SER A 1023 42.64 -17.20 22.45
CA SER A 1023 42.86 -17.44 23.87
C SER A 1023 41.60 -18.03 24.47
N THR A 1024 41.73 -19.12 25.24
CA THR A 1024 40.60 -19.66 26.02
C THR A 1024 40.44 -18.83 27.29
N PRO A 1025 39.36 -18.04 27.43
CA PRO A 1025 39.09 -17.32 28.67
C PRO A 1025 38.81 -18.31 29.80
N GLN A 1026 39.14 -17.93 31.03
CA GLN A 1026 38.83 -18.72 32.22
C GLN A 1026 37.48 -18.24 32.76
N SER A 1027 36.47 -19.10 32.75
CA SER A 1027 35.12 -18.72 33.19
C SER A 1027 35.00 -18.60 34.71
N PRO A 1028 34.20 -17.64 35.23
CA PRO A 1028 33.90 -17.52 36.64
C PRO A 1028 33.14 -18.74 37.15
N VAL A 1029 33.28 -19.05 38.44
CA VAL A 1029 32.63 -20.18 39.10
C VAL A 1029 31.58 -19.68 40.10
N LEU A 1030 30.37 -20.25 40.01
CA LEU A 1030 29.30 -19.99 40.97
C LEU A 1030 29.57 -20.76 42.27
N ILE A 1031 29.80 -20.02 43.36
CA ILE A 1031 30.10 -20.56 44.70
C ILE A 1031 28.81 -20.75 45.51
N ALA A 1032 27.85 -19.82 45.38
CA ALA A 1032 26.55 -19.89 46.06
C ALA A 1032 25.41 -19.41 45.16
N SER A 1033 24.31 -20.15 45.17
CA SER A 1033 23.01 -19.79 44.58
C SER A 1033 21.91 -20.53 45.35
N ASP A 1034 21.69 -20.09 46.59
CA ASP A 1034 20.72 -20.69 47.52
C ASP A 1034 19.40 -19.89 47.54
N THR A 1035 18.33 -20.54 48.00
CA THR A 1035 16.98 -19.98 47.93
C THR A 1035 16.78 -18.83 48.92
N LEU A 1036 16.36 -17.68 48.42
CA LEU A 1036 15.91 -16.58 49.26
C LEU A 1036 14.50 -16.87 49.79
N ARG A 1037 14.29 -16.67 51.10
CA ARG A 1037 12.95 -16.74 51.72
C ARG A 1037 12.47 -15.36 52.10
N VAL A 1038 11.28 -14.98 51.66
CA VAL A 1038 10.67 -13.65 51.91
C VAL A 1038 9.23 -13.83 52.38
N PRO A 1039 8.75 -13.11 53.41
CA PRO A 1039 7.35 -13.18 53.79
C PRO A 1039 6.46 -12.43 52.79
N PRO A 1040 5.16 -12.75 52.70
CA PRO A 1040 4.24 -12.03 51.82
C PRO A 1040 4.27 -10.51 52.07
N GLY A 1041 4.44 -9.69 51.02
CA GLY A 1041 4.60 -8.23 51.11
C GLY A 1041 5.90 -7.75 51.75
N GLY A 1042 6.82 -8.66 52.06
CA GLY A 1042 8.10 -8.39 52.72
C GLY A 1042 9.24 -8.12 51.73
N ILE A 1043 10.36 -7.64 52.27
CA ILE A 1043 11.59 -7.35 51.51
C ILE A 1043 12.79 -7.91 52.26
N ASN A 1044 13.65 -8.68 51.57
CA ASN A 1044 14.89 -9.22 52.14
C ASN A 1044 16.10 -9.00 51.21
N PRO A 1045 17.31 -8.79 51.76
CA PRO A 1045 18.53 -8.62 50.97
C PRO A 1045 19.03 -9.95 50.41
N ILE A 1046 19.60 -9.90 49.20
CA ILE A 1046 20.38 -11.00 48.64
C ILE A 1046 21.82 -10.78 49.09
N THR A 1047 22.32 -11.68 49.94
CA THR A 1047 23.67 -11.59 50.51
C THR A 1047 24.64 -12.50 49.77
N ARG A 1048 25.94 -12.32 49.99
CA ARG A 1048 26.99 -13.17 49.41
C ARG A 1048 26.76 -14.65 49.72
N GLU A 1049 26.24 -14.99 50.91
CA GLU A 1049 25.94 -16.38 51.24
C GLU A 1049 24.82 -17.01 50.41
N LEU A 1050 23.98 -16.18 49.77
CA LEU A 1050 22.89 -16.61 48.90
C LEU A 1050 23.27 -16.57 47.43
N LEU A 1051 24.04 -15.56 47.00
CA LEU A 1051 24.48 -15.41 45.61
C LEU A 1051 25.95 -14.95 45.54
N GLU A 1052 26.82 -15.83 45.05
CA GLU A 1052 28.25 -15.57 44.93
C GLU A 1052 28.88 -16.26 43.73
N ALA A 1053 29.63 -15.47 42.96
CA ALA A 1053 30.57 -15.93 41.95
C ALA A 1053 31.98 -15.47 42.30
N GLU A 1054 32.97 -16.32 42.01
CA GLU A 1054 34.39 -16.02 42.14
C GLU A 1054 35.10 -16.33 40.83
N ASP A 1055 36.17 -15.59 40.55
CA ASP A 1055 37.06 -15.82 39.41
C ASP A 1055 38.52 -15.68 39.85
N GLU A 1056 39.42 -16.46 39.25
CA GLU A 1056 40.83 -16.44 39.64
C GLU A 1056 41.60 -15.27 39.03
N ALA A 1057 41.12 -14.72 37.90
CA ALA A 1057 41.77 -13.65 37.16
C ALA A 1057 41.22 -12.25 37.51
N THR A 1058 39.96 -12.17 37.94
CA THR A 1058 39.22 -10.92 38.14
C THR A 1058 38.66 -10.78 39.55
N GLY A 1059 38.56 -9.54 40.03
CA GLY A 1059 38.06 -9.24 41.38
C GLY A 1059 36.52 -9.06 41.44
N PRO A 1060 35.92 -8.98 42.65
CA PRO A 1060 34.47 -8.78 42.81
C PRO A 1060 33.89 -7.52 42.14
N ASP A 1061 34.72 -6.52 41.85
CA ASP A 1061 34.31 -5.30 41.14
C ASP A 1061 34.24 -5.48 39.61
N GLN A 1062 34.70 -6.62 39.08
CA GLN A 1062 34.74 -6.92 37.64
C GLN A 1062 33.73 -7.99 37.23
N LEU A 1063 33.24 -8.80 38.18
CA LEU A 1063 32.15 -9.76 37.95
C LEU A 1063 30.80 -9.05 37.86
N THR A 1064 30.23 -9.03 36.66
CA THR A 1064 28.99 -8.31 36.33
C THR A 1064 27.85 -9.29 36.11
N TYR A 1065 26.77 -9.11 36.87
CA TYR A 1065 25.52 -9.85 36.76
C TYR A 1065 24.55 -9.04 35.90
N THR A 1066 23.96 -9.67 34.88
CA THR A 1066 22.88 -9.08 34.07
C THR A 1066 21.58 -9.83 34.32
N VAL A 1067 20.49 -9.11 34.63
CA VAL A 1067 19.15 -9.69 34.82
C VAL A 1067 18.56 -10.09 33.46
N VAL A 1068 17.97 -11.28 33.34
CA VAL A 1068 17.44 -11.80 32.06
C VAL A 1068 15.90 -11.74 32.07
N PRO A 1069 15.14 -12.69 32.64
CA PRO A 1069 13.85 -12.30 33.20
C PRO A 1069 13.98 -11.78 34.64
N ALA A 1070 13.32 -10.64 34.89
CA ALA A 1070 12.99 -10.17 36.24
C ALA A 1070 11.91 -11.06 36.89
N PRO A 1071 11.71 -10.97 38.23
CA PRO A 1071 10.68 -11.75 38.91
C PRO A 1071 9.25 -11.38 38.47
N GLN A 1072 8.34 -12.36 38.51
CA GLN A 1072 6.94 -12.17 38.08
C GLN A 1072 6.03 -11.68 39.21
N HIS A 1073 6.34 -12.03 40.46
CA HIS A 1073 5.52 -11.77 41.63
C HIS A 1073 6.19 -10.82 42.64
N GLY A 1074 7.27 -10.16 42.22
CA GLY A 1074 8.10 -9.31 43.06
C GLY A 1074 9.02 -8.40 42.26
N GLU A 1075 9.68 -7.47 42.94
CA GLU A 1075 10.64 -6.55 42.34
C GLU A 1075 12.04 -6.77 42.95
N LEU A 1076 13.06 -6.79 42.08
CA LEU A 1076 14.46 -6.80 42.47
C LEU A 1076 14.96 -5.36 42.55
N TYR A 1077 15.66 -4.98 43.61
CA TYR A 1077 16.13 -3.61 43.84
C TYR A 1077 17.65 -3.55 44.02
N PHE A 1078 18.28 -2.59 43.34
CA PHE A 1078 19.66 -2.16 43.58
C PHE A 1078 19.66 -0.72 44.10
N LEU A 1079 20.21 -0.48 45.31
CA LEU A 1079 20.21 0.84 45.95
C LEU A 1079 18.82 1.52 45.97
N GLU A 1080 17.77 0.75 46.24
CA GLU A 1080 16.35 1.18 46.26
C GLU A 1080 15.75 1.55 44.89
N GLN A 1081 16.46 1.30 43.78
CA GLN A 1081 15.91 1.39 42.43
C GLN A 1081 15.53 0.00 41.91
N PRO A 1082 14.36 -0.19 41.29
CA PRO A 1082 13.98 -1.47 40.70
C PRO A 1082 14.89 -1.80 39.51
N LEU A 1083 15.25 -3.07 39.38
CA LEU A 1083 16.01 -3.62 38.25
C LEU A 1083 15.06 -4.24 37.23
N ALA A 1084 15.23 -3.87 35.98
CA ALA A 1084 14.57 -4.44 34.81
C ALA A 1084 15.46 -5.51 34.14
N PRO A 1085 14.90 -6.34 33.24
CA PRO A 1085 15.69 -7.11 32.27
C PRO A 1085 16.78 -6.26 31.62
N GLY A 1086 17.99 -6.79 31.50
CA GLY A 1086 19.16 -6.10 30.96
C GLY A 1086 19.94 -5.24 31.97
N ASP A 1087 19.34 -4.87 33.11
CA ASP A 1087 20.07 -4.10 34.13
C ASP A 1087 21.18 -4.93 34.79
N GLN A 1088 22.26 -4.23 35.17
CA GLN A 1088 23.48 -4.84 35.67
C GLN A 1088 23.81 -4.47 37.11
N PHE A 1089 24.36 -5.43 37.86
CA PHE A 1089 24.98 -5.21 39.16
C PHE A 1089 26.26 -6.03 39.30
N ARG A 1090 27.06 -5.83 40.36
CA ARG A 1090 28.38 -6.48 40.50
C ARG A 1090 28.48 -7.34 41.76
N GLN A 1091 29.39 -8.31 41.79
CA GLN A 1091 29.63 -9.11 43.00
C GLN A 1091 29.98 -8.22 44.22
N SER A 1092 30.72 -7.13 44.03
CA SER A 1092 31.03 -6.17 45.10
C SER A 1092 29.80 -5.46 45.66
N THR A 1093 28.75 -5.28 44.87
CA THR A 1093 27.48 -4.68 45.31
C THR A 1093 26.64 -5.63 46.17
N ILE A 1094 26.65 -6.93 45.84
CA ILE A 1094 26.09 -7.99 46.69
C ILE A 1094 26.85 -8.03 48.02
N ASN A 1095 28.19 -7.98 47.96
CA ASN A 1095 29.06 -7.96 49.14
C ASN A 1095 28.79 -6.74 50.05
N ALA A 1096 28.33 -5.63 49.46
CA ALA A 1096 27.95 -4.41 50.15
C ALA A 1096 26.48 -4.40 50.66
N LEU A 1097 25.70 -5.47 50.43
CA LEU A 1097 24.28 -5.62 50.81
C LEU A 1097 23.32 -4.66 50.07
N ASN A 1098 23.65 -4.29 48.83
CA ASN A 1098 22.89 -3.32 48.05
C ASN A 1098 21.77 -3.92 47.18
N LEU A 1099 21.68 -5.26 47.08
CA LEU A 1099 20.69 -5.99 46.28
C LEU A 1099 19.58 -6.57 47.19
N ARG A 1100 18.30 -6.38 46.83
CA ARG A 1100 17.14 -6.84 47.61
C ARG A 1100 16.03 -7.35 46.71
N TYR A 1101 15.22 -8.28 47.19
CA TYR A 1101 13.96 -8.65 46.56
C TYR A 1101 12.79 -8.30 47.47
N GLY A 1102 11.74 -7.71 46.90
CA GLY A 1102 10.48 -7.39 47.55
C GLY A 1102 9.31 -8.09 46.88
N HIS A 1103 8.51 -8.80 47.66
CA HIS A 1103 7.30 -9.46 47.14
C HIS A 1103 6.11 -8.50 47.10
N LEU A 1104 5.31 -8.53 46.04
CA LEU A 1104 4.19 -7.60 45.84
C LEU A 1104 2.98 -7.90 46.73
N GLY A 1105 2.93 -9.07 47.37
CA GLY A 1105 1.88 -9.46 48.31
C GLY A 1105 0.66 -10.10 47.66
N ASP A 1106 0.83 -10.69 46.47
CA ASP A 1106 -0.16 -11.58 45.87
C ASP A 1106 -0.13 -12.99 46.52
N ASP A 1107 -0.93 -13.92 46.02
CA ASP A 1107 -1.06 -15.27 46.59
C ASP A 1107 0.03 -16.25 46.11
N ALA A 1108 1.09 -15.77 45.46
CA ALA A 1108 2.15 -16.64 44.94
C ALA A 1108 3.01 -17.24 46.07
N THR A 1109 3.32 -18.54 45.97
CA THR A 1109 4.14 -19.26 46.96
C THR A 1109 5.63 -19.32 46.59
N ALA A 1110 5.98 -18.95 45.37
CA ALA A 1110 7.33 -18.95 44.84
C ALA A 1110 7.48 -17.88 43.76
N ASP A 1111 8.70 -17.42 43.56
CA ASP A 1111 9.09 -16.49 42.51
C ASP A 1111 10.54 -16.80 42.10
N GLN A 1112 11.03 -16.21 41.02
CA GLN A 1112 12.41 -16.34 40.60
C GLN A 1112 12.77 -15.24 39.61
N PHE A 1113 14.05 -14.88 39.56
CA PHE A 1113 14.62 -14.18 38.40
C PHE A 1113 15.75 -15.03 37.84
N THR A 1114 16.15 -14.78 36.59
CA THR A 1114 17.37 -15.41 36.06
C THR A 1114 18.43 -14.35 35.76
N TYR A 1115 19.69 -14.77 35.77
CA TYR A 1115 20.83 -13.90 35.59
C TYR A 1115 21.95 -14.60 34.83
N VAL A 1116 22.80 -13.83 34.18
CA VAL A 1116 24.08 -14.26 33.60
C VAL A 1116 25.21 -13.50 34.29
N VAL A 1117 26.40 -14.10 34.44
CA VAL A 1117 27.56 -13.44 35.06
C VAL A 1117 28.72 -13.41 34.09
N GLU A 1118 29.33 -12.26 33.85
CA GLU A 1118 30.49 -12.10 32.96
C GLU A 1118 31.66 -11.46 33.70
N ASP A 1119 32.89 -11.84 33.36
CA ASP A 1119 34.14 -11.31 33.93
C ASP A 1119 34.84 -10.22 33.09
N GLY A 1120 34.32 -9.93 31.88
CA GLY A 1120 34.86 -8.95 30.94
C GLY A 1120 36.12 -9.40 30.18
N THR A 1121 36.57 -10.63 30.38
CA THR A 1121 37.70 -11.26 29.66
C THR A 1121 37.27 -12.39 28.72
N GLY A 1122 35.96 -12.64 28.65
CA GLY A 1122 35.31 -13.64 27.81
C GLY A 1122 34.82 -14.87 28.55
N GLY A 1123 35.04 -14.92 29.88
CA GLY A 1123 34.52 -15.96 30.75
C GLY A 1123 33.15 -15.57 31.30
N PHE A 1124 32.20 -16.52 31.30
CA PHE A 1124 30.86 -16.25 31.82
C PHE A 1124 30.20 -17.48 32.47
N ILE A 1125 29.23 -17.22 33.36
CA ILE A 1125 28.27 -18.20 33.88
C ILE A 1125 26.96 -17.99 33.10
N PRO A 1126 26.43 -19.02 32.40
CA PRO A 1126 25.22 -18.88 31.59
C PRO A 1126 23.97 -18.56 32.39
N VAL A 1127 22.87 -18.27 31.70
CA VAL A 1127 21.57 -17.94 32.32
C VAL A 1127 21.21 -18.96 33.39
N GLN A 1128 21.21 -18.54 34.67
CA GLN A 1128 20.87 -19.34 35.85
C GLN A 1128 19.63 -18.79 36.54
N PRO A 1129 18.72 -19.64 37.07
CA PRO A 1129 17.65 -19.21 37.94
C PRO A 1129 18.12 -18.96 39.37
N PHE A 1130 17.65 -17.87 39.97
CA PHE A 1130 17.73 -17.60 41.40
C PHE A 1130 16.37 -17.86 42.05
N PRO A 1131 16.20 -18.95 42.82
CA PRO A 1131 14.92 -19.32 43.38
C PRO A 1131 14.53 -18.48 44.61
N ILE A 1132 13.26 -18.09 44.69
CA ILE A 1132 12.68 -17.34 45.79
C ILE A 1132 11.43 -18.07 46.29
N ILE A 1133 11.35 -18.29 47.60
CA ILE A 1133 10.16 -18.89 48.24
C ILE A 1133 9.47 -17.83 49.09
N ILE A 1134 8.15 -17.72 48.90
CA ILE A 1134 7.30 -16.85 49.70
C ILE A 1134 6.79 -17.67 50.90
N ASP A 1135 7.26 -17.32 52.10
CA ASP A 1135 7.01 -18.08 53.34
C ASP A 1135 6.62 -17.13 54.47
N GLU A 1136 5.41 -17.28 55.00
CA GLU A 1136 4.89 -16.47 56.12
C GLU A 1136 5.79 -16.46 57.37
N ASN A 1137 6.63 -17.48 57.55
CA ASN A 1137 7.55 -17.59 58.69
C ASN A 1137 8.97 -17.10 58.37
N ALA A 1138 9.22 -16.55 57.18
CA ALA A 1138 10.51 -16.01 56.81
C ALA A 1138 10.91 -14.83 57.70
N VAL A 1139 12.18 -14.78 58.09
CA VAL A 1139 12.72 -13.71 58.95
C VAL A 1139 13.00 -12.47 58.10
N VAL A 1140 12.46 -11.31 58.52
CA VAL A 1140 12.73 -10.01 57.88
C VAL A 1140 14.06 -9.44 58.37
N SER A 1141 14.93 -9.03 57.45
CA SER A 1141 16.22 -8.41 57.78
C SER A 1141 16.07 -6.99 58.35
N THR A 1142 16.90 -6.62 59.34
CA THR A 1142 16.95 -5.26 59.95
C THR A 1142 18.26 -4.51 59.68
N ARG A 1143 19.06 -4.94 58.70
CA ARG A 1143 20.33 -4.27 58.35
C ARG A 1143 20.05 -3.00 57.51
N ASP A 1144 20.24 -1.83 58.12
CA ASP A 1144 20.22 -0.52 57.43
C ASP A 1144 21.49 -0.32 56.57
N ILE A 1145 21.30 0.26 55.38
CA ILE A 1145 22.36 0.65 54.43
C ILE A 1145 23.06 1.90 54.99
N GLN A 1146 24.35 1.82 55.34
CA GLN A 1146 25.15 3.05 55.44
C GLN A 1146 25.48 3.52 54.02
N ALA A 1147 24.83 4.59 53.55
CA ALA A 1147 25.35 5.38 52.45
C ALA A 1147 26.79 5.79 52.79
N ALA A 1148 27.76 5.47 51.94
CA ALA A 1148 29.14 5.87 52.18
C ALA A 1148 29.23 7.40 52.11
N ASP A 1149 29.52 8.06 53.23
CA ASP A 1149 29.78 9.51 53.26
C ASP A 1149 30.91 9.85 52.28
N ALA A 1150 30.67 10.77 51.34
CA ALA A 1150 31.65 11.20 50.33
C ALA A 1150 32.98 11.70 50.95
N PHE A 1151 32.93 12.16 52.21
CA PHE A 1151 34.11 12.47 53.02
C PHE A 1151 33.80 12.42 54.53
N ARG A 1152 34.84 12.27 55.36
CA ARG A 1152 34.75 12.27 56.83
C ARG A 1152 35.56 13.40 57.45
N LEU A 1153 35.04 13.99 58.54
CA LEU A 1153 35.71 15.04 59.32
C LEU A 1153 36.17 14.54 60.69
N TYR A 1154 37.47 14.66 61.01
CA TYR A 1154 38.01 14.26 62.32
C TYR A 1154 39.24 15.08 62.76
N PRO A 1155 39.35 15.46 64.06
CA PRO A 1155 38.35 15.27 65.12
C PRO A 1155 37.17 16.23 64.95
N ASN A 1156 35.98 15.78 65.32
CA ASN A 1156 34.77 16.59 65.32
C ASN A 1156 33.89 16.18 66.52
N PRO A 1157 33.81 16.98 67.60
CA PRO A 1157 34.20 18.39 67.70
C PRO A 1157 35.71 18.66 67.60
N ALA A 1158 36.09 19.74 66.93
CA ALA A 1158 37.46 20.19 66.71
C ALA A 1158 37.81 21.40 67.60
N THR A 1159 39.06 21.53 68.04
CA THR A 1159 39.57 22.74 68.71
C THR A 1159 40.32 23.64 67.74
N ASP A 1160 41.51 23.21 67.30
CA ASP A 1160 42.39 24.06 66.49
C ASP A 1160 42.49 23.65 65.02
N TRP A 1161 42.21 22.39 64.71
CA TRP A 1161 42.30 21.83 63.36
C TRP A 1161 41.27 20.70 63.17
N VAL A 1162 40.90 20.45 61.91
CA VAL A 1162 40.12 19.28 61.51
C VAL A 1162 40.69 18.71 60.21
N LYS A 1163 40.68 17.40 60.09
CA LYS A 1163 41.05 16.67 58.87
C LYS A 1163 39.80 16.25 58.13
N LEU A 1164 39.75 16.54 56.84
CA LEU A 1164 38.82 15.95 55.88
C LEU A 1164 39.52 14.77 55.20
N SER A 1165 38.87 13.61 55.17
CA SER A 1165 39.38 12.38 54.56
C SER A 1165 38.35 11.78 53.60
N ARG A 1166 38.78 11.46 52.38
CA ARG A 1166 37.97 10.92 51.28
C ARG A 1166 38.46 9.53 50.88
N GLN A 1167 37.58 8.77 50.22
CA GLN A 1167 37.96 7.50 49.61
C GLN A 1167 38.67 7.70 48.26
N ASP A 1168 38.21 8.67 47.46
CA ASP A 1168 38.79 8.97 46.13
C ASP A 1168 39.69 10.22 46.12
N ALA A 1169 40.64 10.23 45.19
CA ALA A 1169 41.59 11.32 45.01
C ALA A 1169 40.95 12.56 44.36
N ALA A 1170 41.31 13.76 44.80
CA ALA A 1170 40.74 15.00 44.30
C ALA A 1170 41.16 15.34 42.85
N ASP A 1171 40.23 15.86 42.05
CA ASP A 1171 40.49 16.34 40.68
C ASP A 1171 41.02 17.79 40.64
N VAL A 1172 41.43 18.25 39.45
CA VAL A 1172 42.02 19.58 39.27
C VAL A 1172 41.00 20.69 39.50
N GLY A 1173 41.22 21.50 40.54
CA GLY A 1173 40.46 22.74 40.79
C GLY A 1173 39.34 22.61 41.83
N GLU A 1174 39.20 21.47 42.48
CA GLU A 1174 38.18 21.26 43.51
C GLU A 1174 38.40 22.10 44.78
N THR A 1175 37.30 22.53 45.40
CA THR A 1175 37.32 23.40 46.59
C THR A 1175 36.51 22.83 47.75
N VAL A 1176 37.00 23.07 48.97
CA VAL A 1176 36.31 22.81 50.24
C VAL A 1176 35.94 24.14 50.86
N GLN A 1177 34.68 24.30 51.24
CA GLN A 1177 34.12 25.57 51.72
C GLN A 1177 33.56 25.43 53.14
N LEU A 1178 33.88 26.38 54.02
CA LEU A 1178 33.37 26.43 55.39
C LEU A 1178 32.34 27.56 55.53
N PHE A 1179 31.15 27.25 56.03
CA PHE A 1179 30.07 28.20 56.27
C PHE A 1179 29.74 28.33 57.76
N ASN A 1180 29.35 29.53 58.18
CA ASN A 1180 28.80 29.74 59.52
C ASN A 1180 27.30 29.39 59.56
N LEU A 1181 26.70 29.42 60.77
CA LEU A 1181 25.27 29.14 60.98
C LEU A 1181 24.29 30.02 60.21
N HIS A 1182 24.72 31.18 59.72
CA HIS A 1182 23.90 32.09 58.90
C HIS A 1182 24.08 31.86 57.40
N GLY A 1183 24.79 30.79 57.01
CA GLY A 1183 25.05 30.44 55.61
C GLY A 1183 26.10 31.30 54.92
N GLN A 1184 26.86 32.12 55.66
CA GLN A 1184 27.91 32.94 55.09
C GLN A 1184 29.20 32.15 54.95
N LEU A 1185 29.85 32.24 53.78
CA LEU A 1185 31.15 31.61 53.53
C LEU A 1185 32.22 32.26 54.42
N VAL A 1186 32.81 31.44 55.27
CA VAL A 1186 33.83 31.83 56.26
C VAL A 1186 35.23 31.66 55.68
N ARG A 1187 35.46 30.56 54.97
CA ARG A 1187 36.76 30.25 54.35
C ARG A 1187 36.60 29.21 53.25
N GLU A 1188 37.52 29.22 52.29
CA GLU A 1188 37.61 28.23 51.21
C GLU A 1188 39.06 27.74 51.09
N TRP A 1189 39.23 26.46 50.78
CA TRP A 1189 40.51 25.83 50.47
C TRP A 1189 40.42 25.10 49.14
N ARG A 1190 41.51 25.10 48.37
CA ARG A 1190 41.65 24.29 47.15
C ARG A 1190 42.38 23.00 47.45
N LEU A 1191 41.85 21.89 46.96
CA LEU A 1191 42.49 20.58 47.04
C LEU A 1191 43.60 20.48 46.01
N GLN A 1192 44.69 19.80 46.38
CA GLN A 1192 45.71 19.45 45.40
C GLN A 1192 45.22 18.23 44.59
N PRO A 1193 45.40 18.23 43.26
CA PRO A 1193 45.03 17.08 42.44
C PRO A 1193 45.74 15.82 42.95
N GLY A 1194 45.02 14.70 43.07
CA GLY A 1194 45.53 13.44 43.58
C GLY A 1194 45.48 13.29 45.12
N SER A 1195 45.04 14.29 45.88
CA SER A 1195 44.96 14.20 47.35
C SER A 1195 43.63 13.63 47.84
N THR A 1196 43.68 12.66 48.76
CA THR A 1196 42.51 12.08 49.44
C THR A 1196 42.24 12.72 50.81
N ASP A 1197 43.20 13.48 51.33
CA ASP A 1197 43.17 14.06 52.67
C ASP A 1197 43.50 15.56 52.64
N LEU A 1198 42.76 16.34 53.43
CA LEU A 1198 43.05 17.76 53.64
C LEU A 1198 42.95 18.13 55.12
N LEU A 1199 44.04 18.67 55.67
CA LEU A 1199 44.08 19.20 57.02
C LEU A 1199 43.89 20.72 56.98
N PHE A 1200 42.94 21.27 57.73
CA PHE A 1200 42.75 22.72 57.82
C PHE A 1200 42.61 23.24 59.25
N GLU A 1201 43.27 24.38 59.51
CA GLU A 1201 43.28 25.05 60.82
C GLU A 1201 42.07 25.96 61.00
N LEU A 1202 41.45 25.85 62.17
CA LEU A 1202 40.26 26.58 62.60
C LEU A 1202 40.59 27.76 63.53
N GLY A 1203 41.86 27.95 63.92
CA GLY A 1203 42.30 28.79 65.04
C GLY A 1203 41.70 30.21 65.14
N ASN A 1204 41.41 30.87 64.02
CA ASN A 1204 40.84 32.23 64.01
C ASN A 1204 39.30 32.31 64.06
N GLN A 1205 38.58 31.18 64.07
CA GLN A 1205 37.11 31.16 64.09
C GLN A 1205 36.55 31.09 65.53
N PRO A 1206 35.43 31.77 65.85
CA PRO A 1206 34.77 31.62 67.14
C PRO A 1206 34.32 30.17 67.40
N ALA A 1207 34.27 29.74 68.66
CA ALA A 1207 33.62 28.49 69.05
C ALA A 1207 32.15 28.49 68.61
N GLY A 1208 31.69 27.41 67.99
CA GLY A 1208 30.36 27.34 67.39
C GLY A 1208 30.22 26.25 66.33
N LEU A 1209 29.01 26.16 65.76
CA LEU A 1209 28.70 25.21 64.69
C LEU A 1209 29.03 25.81 63.32
N TYR A 1210 29.63 25.00 62.47
CA TYR A 1210 29.95 25.32 61.08
C TYR A 1210 29.52 24.17 60.17
N PHE A 1211 29.43 24.45 58.87
CA PHE A 1211 29.17 23.46 57.84
C PHE A 1211 30.32 23.45 56.84
N VAL A 1212 30.86 22.26 56.57
CA VAL A 1212 31.91 22.04 55.56
C VAL A 1212 31.25 21.46 54.33
N ARG A 1213 31.38 22.12 53.19
CA ARG A 1213 30.86 21.65 51.91
C ARG A 1213 32.01 21.28 50.97
N TYR A 1214 31.85 20.18 50.28
CA TYR A 1214 32.72 19.71 49.22
C TYR A 1214 31.85 19.08 48.12
N GLY A 1215 31.93 19.61 46.89
CA GLY A 1215 30.98 19.29 45.82
C GLY A 1215 29.54 19.60 46.22
N ALA A 1216 28.63 18.64 46.01
CA ALA A 1216 27.23 18.71 46.44
C ALA A 1216 27.01 18.30 47.92
N HIS A 1217 28.03 17.73 48.58
CA HIS A 1217 27.90 17.15 49.92
C HIS A 1217 28.30 18.14 51.01
N THR A 1218 27.55 18.14 52.11
CA THR A 1218 27.78 19.07 53.24
C THR A 1218 27.76 18.30 54.57
N GLU A 1219 28.83 18.46 55.34
CA GLU A 1219 29.00 17.84 56.66
C GLU A 1219 29.05 18.88 57.78
N ARG A 1220 28.58 18.50 58.96
CA ARG A 1220 28.51 19.38 60.14
C ARG A 1220 29.81 19.37 60.92
N LEU A 1221 30.41 20.53 61.19
CA LEU A 1221 31.63 20.71 62.00
C LEU A 1221 31.34 21.50 63.28
N VAL A 1222 31.69 20.95 64.45
CA VAL A 1222 31.57 21.64 65.74
C VAL A 1222 32.95 22.14 66.17
N LYS A 1223 33.14 23.46 66.32
CA LYS A 1223 34.35 24.02 66.94
C LYS A 1223 34.10 24.31 68.42
N GLN A 1224 34.92 23.73 69.31
CA GLN A 1224 34.85 23.96 70.76
C GLN A 1224 35.54 25.25 71.20
#